data_AF-A0AAU7LH72-F1
#
_entry.id   AF-A0AAU7LH72-F1
#
_cell.length_a   1.000
_cell.length_b   1.000
_cell.length_c   1.000
_cell.angle_alpha   90.00
_cell.angle_beta   90.00
_cell.angle_gamma   90.00
#
_symmetry.space_group_name_H-M   'P 1'
#
loop_
_entity.id
_entity.type
_entity.pdbx_description
1 polymer ?
#
loop_
_entity_poly.entity_id
_entity_poly.type
_entity_poly.pdbx_seq_one_letter_code
_entity_poly.pdbx_strand_id
1 'polypeptide(L)'
;MSAALRLRTGLRPLALAVALAALGSAPASADEYADWQHDCVGRTYAITPDVSCQRAYAEGLAAVITGKASDSAGTWGYVDKQGQMVIKPAFQEAESFQNGLAAVRQEGLWGYIDKRGNWAVKPRYARASGFNAEGTALVELDERDVLINRQGQVVKTFELGTRSWGFERGQKLAEMEVPQPPRLFNTATGRALTLPADVMMLASSDDAGSLPAQRRSSRYGGWWGLLDADGRWAIAPDVLRSQQPPLRDGDTLAVQREDIWRFVRPDGSALNGDGYENVTRVASGLWLVKPKGDGPYALLDAQLKPLRSFTNQYVGVEATDGWKVLTDVDAVILIPPDGKPRVVPAAFGRVTIQNGMAWINAQQPAGAGAAPSAAQADVAASVAAPPAASLDPSPPLAADVATAAPQAVDAATATPQAVEAAAAADAAADAAADAATAASDAAVSADAGGYESEATLAQIYRPDGTPLLDADTVARLGQYRVMPFSAKRAAGKARDGRADADALPLALLRPNDYNQPTGILTRSGKIVTNAEWDDMSSYDATAPLLVQTRERTVGAIDAEGNWILAPKYAGIGGFNGPYSWARTPDMDRNAAVLIDTRGNPQKLPARIEVNGEKLDGDLLYFYALDERRNRRWGLWNVRAGSETVKPTLDRIEDFTDDWAKAQDHDRWGVIDRQGKWVVPATYSGSYELDYLGNGYLLAREPKGEDSSGYRDDYRLINLRTGKRSVVLHDRPQDLKQGRYLAQGKDGATLLFDAQGGMTRLFEGEPERKEQFGDWIYVQYRSRNGAIDARGNFKVPPTHGEFNPFFVQPEGLARVSDGQRYRLMDENGKTLLQARGDGTPLASMKRAVFRDSKNSQSVMTDLQGREITRFKGEFTLDERSASEGVVVYRGQGDRYGFVNADGKRVVGPYFDKLGPLRDGLALARREQRSGKLLGYIDLSGRYVIPPEFGWADDFSEGRALVRREGLLEFIDTRGTTMMLFGLICGEVVVFDAQGRLTWPREKLTCPDAGDLEYAPAPESAQAQ
;
A
#
# COMPACT_ATOMS: atom_id res chain seq x y z
N MET A 1 -55.71 -54.45 15.66
CA MET A 1 -55.68 -55.89 15.35
C MET A 1 -54.74 -56.11 14.19
N SER A 2 -53.92 -57.14 14.31
CA SER A 2 -52.66 -57.42 13.60
C SER A 2 -52.74 -57.53 12.08
N ALA A 3 -51.67 -57.11 11.39
CA ALA A 3 -51.20 -57.74 10.15
C ALA A 3 -49.70 -57.49 9.97
N ALA A 4 -48.93 -58.58 10.04
CA ALA A 4 -47.50 -58.61 9.73
C ALA A 4 -47.31 -58.62 8.21
N LEU A 5 -46.30 -57.90 7.69
CA LEU A 5 -45.75 -58.15 6.36
C LEU A 5 -44.22 -58.06 6.37
N ARG A 6 -43.62 -59.24 6.47
CA ARG A 6 -42.28 -59.69 6.03
C ARG A 6 -41.30 -58.63 5.51
N LEU A 7 -40.30 -58.31 6.34
CA LEU A 7 -39.01 -57.73 5.94
C LEU A 7 -38.21 -58.76 5.14
N ARG A 8 -37.88 -58.41 3.88
CA ARG A 8 -36.84 -59.09 3.09
C ARG A 8 -35.47 -58.75 3.69
N THR A 9 -34.65 -59.79 3.78
CA THR A 9 -33.23 -59.77 4.15
C THR A 9 -32.42 -58.81 3.27
N GLY A 10 -31.96 -57.71 3.86
CA GLY A 10 -31.07 -56.72 3.24
C GLY A 10 -30.66 -55.54 4.14
N LEU A 11 -31.00 -55.56 5.44
CA LEU A 11 -30.99 -54.40 6.34
C LEU A 11 -29.99 -54.49 7.51
N ARG A 12 -28.88 -55.22 7.38
CA ARG A 12 -27.89 -55.32 8.49
C ARG A 12 -27.22 -53.98 8.85
N PRO A 13 -26.73 -53.14 7.90
CA PRO A 13 -26.14 -51.85 8.27
C PRO A 13 -27.19 -50.85 8.78
N LEU A 14 -28.43 -50.92 8.29
CA LEU A 14 -29.54 -50.09 8.78
C LEU A 14 -29.98 -50.50 10.19
N ALA A 15 -29.96 -51.79 10.54
CA ALA A 15 -30.18 -52.24 11.91
C ALA A 15 -29.05 -51.81 12.86
N LEU A 16 -27.80 -51.79 12.39
CA LEU A 16 -26.65 -51.29 13.13
C LEU A 16 -26.69 -49.75 13.30
N ALA A 17 -27.08 -49.01 12.26
CA ALA A 17 -27.28 -47.56 12.32
C ALA A 17 -28.40 -47.18 13.30
N VAL A 18 -29.52 -47.90 13.29
CA VAL A 18 -30.61 -47.74 14.25
C VAL A 18 -30.18 -48.15 15.66
N ALA A 19 -29.35 -49.19 15.83
CA ALA A 19 -28.80 -49.57 17.13
C ALA A 19 -27.79 -48.54 17.68
N LEU A 20 -26.91 -47.99 16.83
CA LEU A 20 -25.98 -46.91 17.17
C LEU A 20 -26.71 -45.60 17.51
N ALA A 21 -27.79 -45.29 16.79
CA ALA A 21 -28.67 -44.17 17.12
C ALA A 21 -29.47 -44.39 18.42
N ALA A 22 -29.86 -45.64 18.73
CA ALA A 22 -30.55 -46.00 19.97
C ALA A 22 -29.63 -46.03 21.20
N LEU A 23 -28.34 -46.34 21.02
CA LEU A 23 -27.31 -46.24 22.07
C LEU A 23 -27.06 -44.78 22.52
N GLY A 24 -27.49 -43.79 21.72
CA GLY A 24 -27.44 -42.36 22.06
C GLY A 24 -28.44 -41.87 23.12
N SER A 25 -28.99 -42.75 23.97
CA SER A 25 -30.00 -42.39 24.98
C SER A 25 -29.63 -42.69 26.44
N ALA A 26 -28.36 -42.96 26.74
CA ALA A 26 -27.83 -42.86 28.11
C ALA A 26 -27.10 -41.51 28.27
N PRO A 27 -27.34 -40.74 29.36
CA PRO A 27 -26.57 -39.55 29.63
C PRO A 27 -25.21 -39.99 30.19
N ALA A 28 -24.24 -40.26 29.32
CA ALA A 28 -22.90 -39.80 29.64
C ALA A 28 -23.00 -38.27 29.63
N SER A 29 -22.62 -37.61 30.72
CA SER A 29 -22.57 -36.15 30.79
C SER A 29 -21.89 -35.64 29.51
N ALA A 30 -22.46 -34.61 28.90
CA ALA A 30 -21.94 -33.99 27.68
C ALA A 30 -20.50 -33.45 27.80
N ASP A 31 -19.85 -33.63 28.95
CA ASP A 31 -18.52 -33.18 29.34
C ASP A 31 -17.39 -34.22 29.14
N GLU A 32 -17.66 -35.44 28.64
CA GLU A 32 -16.63 -36.52 28.61
C GLU A 32 -16.04 -36.85 27.21
N TYR A 33 -16.59 -36.31 26.11
CA TYR A 33 -16.02 -36.50 24.78
C TYR A 33 -15.10 -35.33 24.40
N ALA A 34 -13.94 -35.63 23.83
CA ALA A 34 -13.08 -34.57 23.28
C ALA A 34 -13.79 -33.91 22.08
N ASP A 35 -13.83 -32.57 22.05
CA ASP A 35 -14.55 -31.76 21.04
C ASP A 35 -14.27 -32.25 19.60
N TRP A 36 -13.01 -32.62 19.30
CA TRP A 36 -12.59 -33.09 17.99
C TRP A 36 -13.31 -34.37 17.53
N GLN A 37 -13.65 -35.28 18.45
CA GLN A 37 -14.37 -36.50 18.09
C GLN A 37 -15.80 -36.18 17.67
N HIS A 38 -16.48 -35.32 18.42
CA HIS A 38 -17.88 -34.96 18.13
C HIS A 38 -18.02 -34.27 16.77
N ASP A 39 -17.05 -33.43 16.41
CA ASP A 39 -16.95 -32.79 15.10
C ASP A 39 -16.75 -33.82 13.97
N CYS A 40 -16.04 -34.92 14.25
CA CYS A 40 -15.76 -35.96 13.27
C CYS A 40 -16.87 -36.99 13.05
N VAL A 41 -17.86 -37.08 13.93
CA VAL A 41 -18.93 -38.10 13.85
C VAL A 41 -20.37 -37.58 13.90
N GLY A 42 -20.68 -36.34 14.37
CA GLY A 42 -22.05 -36.01 14.78
C GLY A 42 -22.68 -34.62 14.45
N ARG A 43 -21.96 -33.48 14.48
CA ARG A 43 -22.52 -32.12 14.23
C ARG A 43 -21.52 -31.25 13.42
N THR A 44 -21.78 -30.03 12.92
CA THR A 44 -22.90 -29.33 12.25
C THR A 44 -22.24 -28.10 11.57
N TYR A 45 -22.15 -28.02 10.24
CA TYR A 45 -21.71 -26.81 9.47
C TYR A 45 -20.23 -26.37 9.48
N ALA A 46 -19.24 -27.24 9.72
CA ALA A 46 -17.88 -26.91 9.29
C ALA A 46 -17.70 -27.20 7.79
N ILE A 47 -18.14 -26.25 6.95
CA ILE A 47 -17.54 -26.03 5.61
C ILE A 47 -16.34 -25.09 5.80
N THR A 48 -15.51 -25.37 6.80
CA THR A 48 -14.13 -24.88 6.79
C THR A 48 -13.28 -26.03 6.26
N PRO A 49 -12.39 -25.80 5.28
CA PRO A 49 -11.49 -26.82 4.71
C PRO A 49 -10.62 -27.54 5.75
N ASP A 50 -10.59 -27.01 6.97
CA ASP A 50 -9.58 -27.26 7.99
C ASP A 50 -9.99 -28.36 8.99
N VAL A 51 -11.21 -28.90 8.89
CA VAL A 51 -11.75 -29.89 9.84
C VAL A 51 -12.48 -31.06 9.14
N SER A 52 -12.17 -31.37 7.88
CA SER A 52 -12.69 -32.59 7.25
C SER A 52 -12.02 -33.80 7.90
N CYS A 53 -12.73 -34.54 8.74
CA CYS A 53 -12.21 -35.73 9.42
C CYS A 53 -11.96 -36.93 8.49
N GLN A 54 -12.38 -36.81 7.24
CA GLN A 54 -12.18 -37.79 6.19
C GLN A 54 -11.92 -37.05 4.86
N ARG A 55 -11.03 -37.60 4.03
CA ARG A 55 -10.81 -37.15 2.65
C ARG A 55 -11.56 -38.07 1.68
N ALA A 56 -11.95 -37.53 0.52
CA ALA A 56 -12.53 -38.33 -0.55
C ALA A 56 -11.53 -39.42 -1.03
N TYR A 57 -12.06 -40.47 -1.67
CA TYR A 57 -11.20 -41.51 -2.24
C TYR A 57 -10.30 -40.94 -3.33
N ALA A 58 -9.02 -41.24 -3.23
CA ALA A 58 -8.02 -40.94 -4.24
C ALA A 58 -7.09 -42.13 -4.42
N GLU A 59 -7.00 -42.59 -5.66
CA GLU A 59 -6.23 -43.74 -6.10
C GLU A 59 -6.44 -45.02 -5.29
N GLY A 60 -7.70 -45.27 -4.90
CA GLY A 60 -8.12 -46.47 -4.17
C GLY A 60 -8.20 -46.33 -2.65
N LEU A 61 -7.68 -45.24 -2.07
CA LEU A 61 -7.60 -45.04 -0.62
C LEU A 61 -8.27 -43.73 -0.19
N ALA A 62 -8.79 -43.69 1.04
CA ALA A 62 -9.29 -42.47 1.68
C ALA A 62 -8.54 -42.24 3.00
N ALA A 63 -8.09 -41.01 3.23
CA ALA A 63 -7.50 -40.63 4.52
C ALA A 63 -8.63 -40.43 5.55
N VAL A 64 -8.50 -41.01 6.73
CA VAL A 64 -9.51 -40.96 7.78
C VAL A 64 -8.85 -40.73 9.14
N ILE A 65 -9.51 -39.96 10.00
CA ILE A 65 -9.10 -39.73 11.38
C ILE A 65 -9.79 -40.71 12.34
N THR A 66 -9.07 -41.13 13.37
CA THR A 66 -9.57 -41.98 14.47
C THR A 66 -8.75 -41.72 15.74
N GLY A 67 -9.18 -42.28 16.87
CA GLY A 67 -8.57 -42.07 18.17
C GLY A 67 -9.59 -42.14 19.30
N LYS A 68 -9.09 -42.09 20.53
CA LYS A 68 -9.85 -42.18 21.78
C LYS A 68 -10.10 -40.79 22.37
N ALA A 69 -11.12 -40.68 23.22
CA ALA A 69 -11.48 -39.43 23.90
C ALA A 69 -10.36 -38.93 24.82
N SER A 70 -9.54 -39.86 25.33
CA SER A 70 -8.33 -39.55 26.11
C SER A 70 -7.20 -38.91 25.30
N ASP A 71 -7.28 -38.97 23.96
CA ASP A 71 -6.24 -38.44 23.10
C ASP A 71 -6.42 -36.93 22.93
N SER A 72 -5.33 -36.17 23.03
CA SER A 72 -5.35 -34.72 22.84
C SER A 72 -5.74 -34.31 21.41
N ALA A 73 -5.62 -35.22 20.44
CA ALA A 73 -6.11 -35.08 19.07
C ALA A 73 -6.22 -36.46 18.41
N GLY A 74 -7.04 -36.57 17.35
CA GLY A 74 -7.11 -37.76 16.51
C GLY A 74 -5.87 -37.96 15.65
N THR A 75 -5.65 -39.20 15.21
CA THR A 75 -4.56 -39.56 14.30
C THR A 75 -5.11 -40.04 12.96
N TRP A 76 -4.39 -39.70 11.90
CA TRP A 76 -4.77 -40.03 10.53
C TRP A 76 -4.17 -41.35 10.07
N GLY A 77 -5.00 -42.17 9.43
CA GLY A 77 -4.66 -43.38 8.70
C GLY A 77 -5.35 -43.43 7.33
N TYR A 78 -5.29 -44.58 6.64
CA TYR A 78 -5.93 -44.75 5.34
C TYR A 78 -6.72 -46.05 5.24
N VAL A 79 -7.90 -45.95 4.66
CA VAL A 79 -8.82 -47.07 4.40
C VAL A 79 -8.95 -47.36 2.90
N ASP A 80 -9.16 -48.62 2.55
CA ASP A 80 -9.49 -49.04 1.18
C ASP A 80 -10.99 -48.97 0.89
N LYS A 81 -11.38 -49.26 -0.37
CA LYS A 81 -12.79 -49.22 -0.83
C LYS A 81 -13.71 -50.24 -0.17
N GLN A 82 -13.18 -51.17 0.62
CA GLN A 82 -13.88 -52.17 1.42
C GLN A 82 -14.01 -51.75 2.89
N GLY A 83 -13.47 -50.58 3.25
CA GLY A 83 -13.47 -50.05 4.61
C GLY A 83 -12.37 -50.63 5.50
N GLN A 84 -11.40 -51.36 4.94
CA GLN A 84 -10.30 -51.90 5.73
C GLN A 84 -9.23 -50.84 5.95
N MET A 85 -8.80 -50.67 7.20
CA MET A 85 -7.63 -49.84 7.53
C MET A 85 -6.35 -50.49 6.99
N VAL A 86 -5.82 -49.95 5.89
CA VAL A 86 -4.62 -50.43 5.21
C VAL A 86 -3.34 -49.73 5.65
N ILE A 87 -3.44 -48.46 6.08
CA ILE A 87 -2.35 -47.73 6.72
C ILE A 87 -2.84 -47.32 8.10
N LYS A 88 -2.17 -47.82 9.14
CA LYS A 88 -2.56 -47.58 10.51
C LYS A 88 -2.51 -46.08 10.85
N PRO A 89 -3.44 -45.57 11.66
CA PRO A 89 -3.40 -44.21 12.17
C PRO A 89 -2.09 -43.93 12.92
N ALA A 90 -1.34 -42.94 12.46
CA ALA A 90 -0.05 -42.56 13.03
C ALA A 90 0.36 -41.11 12.77
N PHE A 91 -0.39 -40.39 11.94
CA PHE A 91 -0.03 -39.06 11.45
C PHE A 91 -0.86 -37.98 12.12
N GLN A 92 -0.24 -36.82 12.35
CA GLN A 92 -0.92 -35.63 12.86
C GLN A 92 -1.87 -35.06 11.79
N GLU A 93 -1.46 -35.12 10.53
CA GLU A 93 -2.25 -34.70 9.36
C GLU A 93 -1.93 -35.60 8.16
N ALA A 94 -2.90 -35.78 7.27
CA ALA A 94 -2.75 -36.60 6.07
C ALA A 94 -3.54 -36.03 4.88
N GLU A 95 -2.88 -35.95 3.73
CA GLU A 95 -3.49 -35.56 2.46
C GLU A 95 -3.89 -36.78 1.62
N SER A 96 -4.74 -36.54 0.62
CA SER A 96 -5.15 -37.57 -0.33
C SER A 96 -3.97 -38.10 -1.15
N PHE A 97 -4.01 -39.37 -1.55
CA PHE A 97 -3.02 -39.92 -2.47
C PHE A 97 -3.12 -39.23 -3.84
N GLN A 98 -1.98 -38.78 -4.35
CA GLN A 98 -1.89 -38.23 -5.71
C GLN A 98 -0.56 -38.62 -6.36
N ASN A 99 -0.68 -39.12 -7.59
CA ASN A 99 0.41 -39.68 -8.37
C ASN A 99 1.22 -40.74 -7.60
N GLY A 100 0.52 -41.55 -6.78
CA GLY A 100 1.08 -42.66 -6.01
C GLY A 100 1.76 -42.33 -4.68
N LEU A 101 1.75 -41.07 -4.23
CA LEU A 101 2.27 -40.66 -2.91
C LEU A 101 1.25 -39.80 -2.17
N ALA A 102 1.32 -39.79 -0.84
CA ALA A 102 0.54 -38.88 0.00
C ALA A 102 1.44 -38.08 0.93
N ALA A 103 1.16 -36.79 1.09
CA ALA A 103 1.84 -35.95 2.07
C ALA A 103 1.24 -36.22 3.45
N VAL A 104 2.09 -36.48 4.44
CA VAL A 104 1.67 -36.75 5.83
C VAL A 104 2.58 -36.01 6.80
N ARG A 105 2.02 -35.63 7.94
CA ARG A 105 2.73 -34.86 8.98
C ARG A 105 3.01 -35.73 10.21
N GLN A 106 4.26 -35.74 10.64
CA GLN A 106 4.71 -36.42 11.86
C GLN A 106 5.78 -35.57 12.56
N GLU A 107 5.71 -35.49 13.89
CA GLU A 107 6.63 -34.68 14.72
C GLU A 107 6.70 -33.21 14.25
N GLY A 108 5.57 -32.66 13.79
CA GLY A 108 5.45 -31.28 13.34
C GLY A 108 5.92 -31.04 11.89
N LEU A 109 6.53 -32.02 11.22
CA LEU A 109 7.11 -31.89 9.88
C LEU A 109 6.40 -32.78 8.85
N TRP A 110 6.38 -32.33 7.60
CA TRP A 110 5.81 -33.05 6.47
C TRP A 110 6.84 -33.96 5.80
N GLY A 111 6.36 -35.14 5.39
CA GLY A 111 7.04 -36.10 4.53
C GLY A 111 6.06 -36.76 3.57
N TYR A 112 6.49 -37.80 2.86
CA TYR A 112 5.67 -38.49 1.87
C TYR A 112 5.72 -40.00 2.05
N ILE A 113 4.54 -40.63 2.00
CA ILE A 113 4.38 -42.09 2.08
C ILE A 113 3.85 -42.68 0.77
N ASP A 114 4.20 -43.94 0.53
CA ASP A 114 3.60 -44.77 -0.51
C ASP A 114 2.27 -45.39 -0.05
N LYS A 115 1.57 -46.08 -0.96
CA LYS A 115 0.28 -46.76 -0.65
C LYS A 115 0.37 -47.93 0.33
N ARG A 116 1.58 -48.33 0.71
CA ARG A 116 1.83 -49.35 1.73
C ARG A 116 2.16 -48.71 3.09
N GLY A 117 2.20 -47.38 3.17
CA GLY A 117 2.58 -46.63 4.37
C GLY A 117 4.10 -46.50 4.57
N ASN A 118 4.92 -46.89 3.59
CA ASN A 118 6.37 -46.71 3.70
C ASN A 118 6.76 -45.28 3.35
N TRP A 119 7.75 -44.73 4.06
CA TRP A 119 8.34 -43.44 3.74
C TRP A 119 9.02 -43.47 2.36
N ALA A 120 8.46 -42.74 1.40
CA ALA A 120 9.16 -42.37 0.18
C ALA A 120 10.13 -41.21 0.45
N VAL A 121 9.73 -40.27 1.32
CA VAL A 121 10.55 -39.17 1.82
C VAL A 121 10.23 -38.96 3.29
N LYS A 122 11.22 -39.08 4.18
CA LYS A 122 11.02 -38.89 5.63
C LYS A 122 10.59 -37.46 5.98
N PRO A 123 9.87 -37.25 7.10
CA PRO A 123 9.49 -35.92 7.58
C PRO A 123 10.70 -35.00 7.73
N ARG A 124 10.69 -33.87 7.04
CA ARG A 124 11.74 -32.82 7.16
C ARG A 124 11.32 -31.45 6.64
N TYR A 125 10.09 -31.29 6.17
CA TYR A 125 9.61 -30.05 5.56
C TYR A 125 8.60 -29.35 6.47
N ALA A 126 8.66 -28.02 6.56
CA ALA A 126 7.69 -27.27 7.34
C ALA A 126 6.30 -27.24 6.69
N ARG A 127 6.24 -27.30 5.35
CA ARG A 127 5.02 -27.44 4.53
C ARG A 127 5.30 -28.33 3.33
N ALA A 128 4.26 -28.97 2.80
CA ALA A 128 4.36 -29.82 1.61
C ALA A 128 3.07 -29.78 0.79
N SER A 129 3.18 -29.58 -0.53
CA SER A 129 2.10 -29.89 -1.46
C SER A 129 2.08 -31.38 -1.80
N GLY A 130 1.02 -31.88 -2.43
CA GLY A 130 1.10 -33.17 -3.08
C GLY A 130 1.92 -33.13 -4.39
N PHE A 131 2.15 -34.31 -5.00
CA PHE A 131 2.86 -34.42 -6.27
C PHE A 131 1.95 -34.16 -7.47
N ASN A 132 2.39 -33.34 -8.43
CA ASN A 132 1.69 -33.12 -9.70
C ASN A 132 1.90 -34.31 -10.68
N ALA A 133 1.27 -34.27 -11.86
CA ALA A 133 1.32 -35.36 -12.85
C ALA A 133 2.74 -35.67 -13.37
N GLU A 134 3.66 -34.71 -13.27
CA GLU A 134 5.06 -34.86 -13.69
C GLU A 134 5.98 -35.34 -12.55
N GLY A 135 5.44 -35.62 -11.36
CA GLY A 135 6.20 -36.18 -10.24
C GLY A 135 7.04 -35.15 -9.49
N THR A 136 6.57 -33.90 -9.41
CA THR A 136 7.17 -32.86 -8.58
C THR A 136 6.22 -32.31 -7.54
N ALA A 137 6.76 -31.85 -6.42
CA ALA A 137 6.02 -31.20 -5.34
C ALA A 137 6.78 -29.96 -4.85
N LEU A 138 6.03 -29.01 -4.28
CA LEU A 138 6.58 -27.83 -3.63
C LEU A 138 6.61 -28.07 -2.12
N VAL A 139 7.75 -27.83 -1.50
CA VAL A 139 7.95 -27.98 -0.05
C VAL A 139 8.64 -26.76 0.54
N GLU A 140 8.49 -26.53 1.84
CA GLU A 140 9.28 -25.55 2.58
C GLU A 140 10.43 -26.25 3.31
N LEU A 141 11.67 -25.94 2.92
CA LEU A 141 12.91 -26.45 3.51
C LEU A 141 13.82 -25.27 3.87
N ASP A 142 14.28 -25.20 5.12
CA ASP A 142 15.13 -24.10 5.64
C ASP A 142 14.56 -22.70 5.33
N GLU A 143 13.25 -22.52 5.58
CA GLU A 143 12.47 -21.30 5.31
C GLU A 143 12.38 -20.88 3.82
N ARG A 144 12.78 -21.77 2.90
CA ARG A 144 12.72 -21.53 1.45
C ARG A 144 11.73 -22.47 0.79
N ASP A 145 11.05 -21.95 -0.23
CA ASP A 145 10.23 -22.77 -1.10
C ASP A 145 11.12 -23.52 -2.11
N VAL A 146 10.96 -24.84 -2.16
CA VAL A 146 11.80 -25.73 -2.94
C VAL A 146 10.95 -26.70 -3.75
N LEU A 147 11.24 -26.81 -5.04
CA LEU A 147 10.69 -27.84 -5.90
C LEU A 147 11.49 -29.12 -5.70
N ILE A 148 10.82 -30.22 -5.37
CA ILE A 148 11.44 -31.54 -5.20
C ILE A 148 10.89 -32.56 -6.18
N ASN A 149 11.70 -33.59 -6.47
CA ASN A 149 11.23 -34.80 -7.14
C ASN A 149 10.67 -35.83 -6.15
N ARG A 150 10.18 -36.96 -6.66
CA ARG A 150 9.58 -38.06 -5.87
C ARG A 150 10.52 -38.69 -4.83
N GLN A 151 11.83 -38.53 -4.98
CA GLN A 151 12.85 -38.99 -4.03
C GLN A 151 13.19 -37.92 -2.98
N GLY A 152 12.53 -36.76 -3.02
CA GLY A 152 12.81 -35.62 -2.15
C GLY A 152 14.09 -34.86 -2.53
N GLN A 153 14.67 -35.09 -3.72
CA GLN A 153 15.84 -34.33 -4.17
C GLN A 153 15.41 -32.95 -4.66
N VAL A 154 16.19 -31.93 -4.31
CA VAL A 154 15.97 -30.55 -4.75
C VAL A 154 16.18 -30.44 -6.25
N VAL A 155 15.13 -29.99 -6.95
CA VAL A 155 15.16 -29.66 -8.38
C VAL A 155 15.44 -28.17 -8.57
N LYS A 156 14.79 -27.31 -7.77
CA LYS A 156 14.95 -25.86 -7.85
C LYS A 156 14.61 -25.19 -6.52
N THR A 157 15.40 -24.20 -6.13
CA THR A 157 15.12 -23.31 -4.99
C THR A 157 14.53 -21.99 -5.51
N PHE A 158 13.47 -21.51 -4.87
CA PHE A 158 12.90 -20.20 -5.13
C PHE A 158 13.40 -19.22 -4.06
N GLU A 159 14.51 -18.52 -4.34
CA GLU A 159 15.19 -17.63 -3.36
C GLU A 159 14.27 -16.53 -2.82
N LEU A 160 13.42 -15.97 -3.69
CA LEU A 160 12.39 -15.02 -3.32
C LEU A 160 11.06 -15.71 -2.99
N GLY A 161 11.05 -16.97 -2.55
CA GLY A 161 9.86 -17.78 -2.28
C GLY A 161 8.80 -17.76 -3.40
N THR A 162 7.64 -18.35 -3.12
CA THR A 162 6.53 -18.46 -4.07
C THR A 162 5.23 -18.85 -3.37
N ARG A 163 4.10 -18.61 -4.03
CA ARG A 163 2.83 -19.28 -3.73
C ARG A 163 2.49 -20.16 -4.92
N SER A 164 1.90 -21.32 -4.68
CA SER A 164 1.42 -22.17 -5.77
C SER A 164 0.04 -22.69 -5.47
N TRP A 165 -0.74 -22.82 -6.53
CA TRP A 165 -2.02 -23.52 -6.58
C TRP A 165 -1.98 -24.70 -7.57
N GLY A 166 -0.79 -25.09 -8.03
CA GLY A 166 -0.64 -25.90 -9.24
C GLY A 166 -0.15 -27.35 -9.06
N PHE A 167 -0.23 -27.88 -7.85
CA PHE A 167 0.26 -29.22 -7.52
C PHE A 167 -0.89 -30.21 -7.26
N GLU A 168 -1.89 -30.19 -8.13
CA GLU A 168 -3.06 -31.07 -8.06
C GLU A 168 -2.91 -32.33 -8.92
N ARG A 169 -3.82 -33.30 -8.71
CA ARG A 169 -3.88 -34.54 -9.50
C ARG A 169 -4.14 -34.23 -10.98
N GLY A 170 -3.32 -34.79 -11.86
CA GLY A 170 -3.45 -34.63 -13.32
C GLY A 170 -2.88 -33.32 -13.89
N GLN A 171 -2.45 -32.39 -13.05
CA GLN A 171 -1.85 -31.13 -13.50
C GLN A 171 -0.39 -31.30 -13.90
N LYS A 172 -0.01 -30.80 -15.08
CA LYS A 172 1.37 -30.84 -15.58
C LYS A 172 2.19 -29.60 -15.27
N LEU A 173 1.56 -28.42 -15.37
CA LEU A 173 2.20 -27.14 -15.09
C LEU A 173 1.73 -26.62 -13.75
N ALA A 174 2.67 -26.25 -12.88
CA ALA A 174 2.34 -25.63 -11.61
C ALA A 174 2.27 -24.11 -11.78
N GLU A 175 1.14 -23.51 -11.43
CA GLU A 175 1.05 -22.06 -11.32
C GLU A 175 1.91 -21.57 -10.16
N MET A 176 2.64 -20.48 -10.39
CA MET A 176 3.50 -19.85 -9.41
C MET A 176 3.22 -18.36 -9.34
N GLU A 177 2.90 -17.88 -8.15
CA GLU A 177 3.03 -16.47 -7.79
C GLU A 177 4.49 -16.21 -7.40
N VAL A 178 5.14 -15.31 -8.13
CA VAL A 178 6.58 -15.08 -8.05
C VAL A 178 6.85 -13.62 -7.72
N PRO A 179 7.47 -13.32 -6.57
CA PRO A 179 7.93 -11.99 -6.24
C PRO A 179 8.99 -11.55 -7.24
N GLN A 180 8.89 -10.31 -7.70
CA GLN A 180 9.91 -9.72 -8.55
C GLN A 180 10.87 -8.92 -7.67
N PRO A 181 12.19 -9.06 -7.84
CA PRO A 181 13.13 -8.25 -7.09
C PRO A 181 12.92 -6.76 -7.41
N PRO A 182 13.04 -5.87 -6.43
CA PRO A 182 13.00 -4.44 -6.69
C PRO A 182 14.13 -4.03 -7.63
N ARG A 183 13.93 -2.92 -8.34
CA ARG A 183 14.98 -2.31 -9.14
C ARG A 183 15.30 -0.92 -8.62
N LEU A 184 16.59 -0.60 -8.63
CA LEU A 184 17.11 0.71 -8.26
C LEU A 184 17.81 1.31 -9.48
N PHE A 185 17.43 2.51 -9.88
CA PHE A 185 18.00 3.19 -11.04
C PHE A 185 18.71 4.46 -10.62
N ASN A 186 19.95 4.63 -11.06
CA ASN A 186 20.66 5.88 -10.85
C ASN A 186 20.02 6.95 -11.72
N THR A 187 19.53 8.02 -11.10
CA THR A 187 18.81 9.10 -11.76
C THR A 187 19.69 9.92 -12.71
N ALA A 188 21.01 9.99 -12.46
CA ALA A 188 21.95 10.72 -13.31
C ALA A 188 22.31 9.97 -14.60
N THR A 189 22.42 8.64 -14.52
CA THR A 189 22.83 7.81 -15.67
C THR A 189 21.67 7.05 -16.32
N GLY A 190 20.52 6.96 -15.65
CA GLY A 190 19.39 6.11 -16.03
C GLY A 190 19.67 4.61 -15.90
N ARG A 191 20.80 4.20 -15.33
CA ARG A 191 21.22 2.78 -15.25
C ARG A 191 20.72 2.10 -13.98
N ALA A 192 20.31 0.84 -14.12
CA ALA A 192 19.93 0.01 -12.99
C ALA A 192 21.16 -0.49 -12.22
N LEU A 193 21.05 -0.53 -10.90
CA LEU A 193 21.99 -1.21 -10.01
C LEU A 193 21.67 -2.70 -9.97
N THR A 194 22.71 -3.54 -9.89
CA THR A 194 22.52 -4.98 -9.68
C THR A 194 22.43 -5.24 -8.19
N LEU A 195 21.30 -5.77 -7.74
CA LEU A 195 21.07 -6.14 -6.34
C LEU A 195 21.28 -7.65 -6.15
N PRO A 196 21.66 -8.10 -4.93
CA PRO A 196 21.64 -9.51 -4.57
C PRO A 196 20.26 -10.13 -4.82
N ALA A 197 20.24 -11.38 -5.28
CA ALA A 197 19.02 -12.06 -5.72
C ALA A 197 18.00 -12.32 -4.60
N ASP A 198 18.44 -12.21 -3.35
CA ASP A 198 17.67 -12.43 -2.12
C ASP A 198 17.08 -11.13 -1.51
N VAL A 199 17.34 -9.97 -2.13
CA VAL A 199 16.73 -8.69 -1.76
C VAL A 199 15.27 -8.66 -2.18
N MET A 200 14.37 -8.55 -1.20
CA MET A 200 12.92 -8.49 -1.44
C MET A 200 12.33 -7.08 -1.36
N MET A 201 12.98 -6.20 -0.58
CA MET A 201 12.48 -4.85 -0.34
C MET A 201 13.63 -3.89 -0.12
N LEU A 202 13.42 -2.63 -0.49
CA LEU A 202 14.31 -1.51 -0.17
C LEU A 202 13.49 -0.46 0.60
N ALA A 203 14.16 0.33 1.42
CA ALA A 203 13.56 1.49 2.08
C ALA A 203 14.40 2.74 1.88
N SER A 204 13.76 3.89 2.06
CA SER A 204 14.42 5.19 2.01
C SER A 204 15.50 5.30 3.08
N SER A 205 16.55 6.03 2.75
CA SER A 205 17.58 6.43 3.69
C SER A 205 18.00 7.86 3.41
N ASP A 206 18.17 8.62 4.48
CA ASP A 206 18.71 9.97 4.44
C ASP A 206 20.26 9.96 4.36
N ASP A 207 20.89 8.80 4.56
CA ASP A 207 22.35 8.64 4.47
C ASP A 207 22.79 8.36 3.04
N ALA A 208 23.59 9.27 2.48
CA ALA A 208 24.05 9.26 1.09
C ALA A 208 24.98 8.10 0.69
N GLY A 209 25.17 7.08 1.53
CA GLY A 209 26.10 5.98 1.30
C GLY A 209 25.62 4.58 1.70
N SER A 210 24.41 4.43 2.24
CA SER A 210 23.86 3.11 2.53
C SER A 210 22.35 3.04 2.36
N LEU A 211 21.90 1.97 1.69
CA LEU A 211 20.51 1.74 1.38
C LEU A 211 19.95 0.57 2.21
N PRO A 212 18.97 0.81 3.10
CA PRO A 212 18.25 -0.24 3.78
C PRO A 212 17.63 -1.21 2.79
N ALA A 213 17.98 -2.48 2.95
CA ALA A 213 17.46 -3.56 2.14
C ALA A 213 17.06 -4.72 3.02
N GLN A 214 15.90 -5.30 2.73
CA GLN A 214 15.42 -6.48 3.39
C GLN A 214 15.86 -7.71 2.60
N ARG A 215 16.65 -8.58 3.23
CA ARG A 215 16.88 -9.93 2.72
C ARG A 215 15.72 -10.80 3.17
N ARG A 216 15.16 -11.53 2.22
CA ARG A 216 14.07 -12.45 2.50
C ARG A 216 14.50 -13.56 3.46
N SER A 217 13.67 -13.84 4.46
CA SER A 217 13.76 -15.07 5.26
C SER A 217 12.51 -15.93 5.09
N SER A 218 11.35 -15.33 4.83
CA SER A 218 10.10 -16.03 4.54
C SER A 218 9.35 -15.33 3.41
N ARG A 219 8.16 -15.84 3.06
CA ARG A 219 7.39 -15.22 1.99
C ARG A 219 6.97 -13.77 2.22
N TYR A 220 6.67 -13.41 3.47
CA TYR A 220 6.18 -12.08 3.83
C TYR A 220 7.15 -11.30 4.70
N GLY A 221 8.33 -11.87 4.99
CA GLY A 221 9.21 -11.32 6.00
C GLY A 221 10.67 -11.58 5.69
N GLY A 222 11.48 -10.78 6.34
CA GLY A 222 12.92 -10.82 6.17
C GLY A 222 13.56 -9.89 7.17
N TRP A 223 14.87 -10.06 7.34
CA TRP A 223 15.67 -9.17 8.16
C TRP A 223 16.17 -8.03 7.29
N TRP A 224 16.25 -6.84 7.87
CA TRP A 224 16.85 -5.68 7.23
C TRP A 224 18.34 -5.57 7.50
N GLY A 225 19.07 -5.20 6.46
CA GLY A 225 20.49 -4.86 6.47
C GLY A 225 20.73 -3.58 5.67
N LEU A 226 21.99 -3.32 5.34
CA LEU A 226 22.38 -2.14 4.57
C LEU A 226 23.21 -2.55 3.36
N LEU A 227 22.83 -2.03 2.18
CA LEU A 227 23.63 -2.11 0.96
C LEU A 227 24.56 -0.91 0.85
N ASP A 228 25.73 -1.10 0.25
CA ASP A 228 26.64 -0.03 -0.18
C ASP A 228 26.14 0.65 -1.47
N ALA A 229 26.88 1.66 -1.94
CA ALA A 229 26.57 2.40 -3.16
C ALA A 229 26.63 1.53 -4.45
N ASP A 230 27.31 0.39 -4.41
CA ASP A 230 27.39 -0.58 -5.50
C ASP A 230 26.29 -1.64 -5.43
N GLY A 231 25.44 -1.61 -4.39
CA GLY A 231 24.34 -2.53 -4.19
C GLY A 231 24.72 -3.83 -3.48
N ARG A 232 25.92 -3.93 -2.90
CA ARG A 232 26.37 -5.12 -2.14
C ARG A 232 26.07 -4.95 -0.65
N TRP A 233 25.89 -6.06 0.08
CA TRP A 233 25.71 -6.01 1.54
C TRP A 233 26.91 -5.37 2.24
N ALA A 234 26.75 -4.13 2.70
CA ALA A 234 27.69 -3.47 3.59
C ALA A 234 27.54 -4.00 5.02
N ILE A 235 26.29 -4.22 5.44
CA ILE A 235 25.95 -4.91 6.67
C ILE A 235 24.89 -5.96 6.35
N ALA A 236 25.22 -7.22 6.56
CA ALA A 236 24.32 -8.32 6.27
C ALA A 236 23.12 -8.33 7.25
N PRO A 237 21.91 -8.68 6.80
CA PRO A 237 20.73 -8.62 7.67
C PRO A 237 20.75 -9.54 8.89
N ASP A 238 21.48 -10.65 8.83
CA ASP A 238 21.70 -11.59 9.95
C ASP A 238 22.50 -10.99 11.11
N VAL A 239 23.29 -9.94 10.82
CA VAL A 239 24.04 -9.18 11.84
C VAL A 239 23.09 -8.26 12.62
N LEU A 240 22.19 -7.56 11.92
CA LEU A 240 21.29 -6.59 12.54
C LEU A 240 20.04 -7.25 13.14
N ARG A 241 19.49 -8.28 12.48
CA ARG A 241 18.20 -8.91 12.78
C ARG A 241 17.09 -7.89 13.01
N SER A 242 17.04 -6.84 12.20
CA SER A 242 16.03 -5.78 12.30
C SER A 242 14.77 -6.18 11.53
N GLN A 243 13.58 -6.03 12.13
CA GLN A 243 12.28 -6.26 11.49
C GLN A 243 11.82 -5.04 10.67
N GLN A 244 12.37 -3.86 10.99
CA GLN A 244 12.12 -2.59 10.28
C GLN A 244 13.40 -2.08 9.60
N PRO A 245 13.28 -1.17 8.62
CA PRO A 245 14.44 -0.50 8.04
C PRO A 245 15.34 0.12 9.11
N PRO A 246 16.63 -0.27 9.19
CA PRO A 246 17.55 0.31 10.16
C PRO A 246 17.78 1.79 9.85
N LEU A 247 17.74 2.62 10.88
CA LEU A 247 18.17 4.01 10.79
C LEU A 247 19.66 4.08 11.09
N ARG A 248 20.44 4.78 10.28
CA ARG A 248 21.88 4.91 10.46
C ARG A 248 22.29 6.37 10.66
N ASP A 249 23.31 6.56 11.49
CA ASP A 249 24.09 7.78 11.57
C ASP A 249 25.54 7.43 11.96
N GLY A 250 26.45 7.47 11.00
CA GLY A 250 27.84 7.03 11.20
C GLY A 250 27.93 5.56 11.63
N ASP A 251 28.51 5.33 12.82
CA ASP A 251 28.68 4.00 13.45
C ASP A 251 27.56 3.66 14.44
N THR A 252 26.50 4.46 14.50
CA THR A 252 25.32 4.21 15.34
C THR A 252 24.14 3.82 14.45
N LEU A 253 23.54 2.66 14.72
CA LEU A 253 22.32 2.20 14.05
C LEU A 253 21.19 2.03 15.05
N ALA A 254 19.98 2.42 14.69
CA ALA A 254 18.76 2.01 15.38
C ALA A 254 18.10 0.85 14.61
N VAL A 255 17.88 -0.26 15.31
CA VAL A 255 17.25 -1.49 14.76
C VAL A 255 16.03 -1.87 15.58
N GLN A 256 15.00 -2.42 14.94
CA GLN A 256 13.82 -2.93 15.64
C GLN A 256 13.90 -4.46 15.78
N ARG A 257 13.90 -4.95 17.02
CA ARG A 257 13.92 -6.38 17.35
C ARG A 257 12.80 -6.67 18.35
N GLU A 258 11.87 -7.56 18.00
CA GLU A 258 10.72 -7.93 18.85
C GLU A 258 9.88 -6.69 19.20
N ASP A 259 9.55 -5.89 18.17
CA ASP A 259 8.78 -4.63 18.29
C ASP A 259 9.42 -3.53 19.15
N ILE A 260 10.70 -3.67 19.51
CA ILE A 260 11.43 -2.69 20.32
C ILE A 260 12.65 -2.17 19.55
N TRP A 261 12.81 -0.84 19.52
CA TRP A 261 13.97 -0.17 18.95
C TRP A 261 15.16 -0.19 19.91
N ARG A 262 16.35 -0.51 19.38
CA ARG A 262 17.61 -0.55 20.12
C ARG A 262 18.73 0.07 19.30
N PHE A 263 19.70 0.71 19.96
CA PHE A 263 20.89 1.19 19.28
C PHE A 263 21.99 0.12 19.25
N VAL A 264 22.60 -0.08 18.09
CA VAL A 264 23.66 -1.07 17.85
C VAL A 264 24.79 -0.47 17.01
N ARG A 265 25.97 -1.08 17.09
CA ARG A 265 27.09 -0.84 16.16
C ARG A 265 26.90 -1.59 14.84
N PRO A 266 27.70 -1.30 13.79
CA PRO A 266 27.63 -2.01 12.51
C PRO A 266 27.85 -3.53 12.61
N ASP A 267 28.55 -4.00 13.65
CA ASP A 267 28.75 -5.42 13.94
C ASP A 267 27.57 -6.09 14.69
N GLY A 268 26.50 -5.34 14.95
CA GLY A 268 25.29 -5.81 15.64
C GLY A 268 25.38 -5.79 17.18
N SER A 269 26.51 -5.39 17.76
CA SER A 269 26.68 -5.25 19.21
C SER A 269 25.85 -4.09 19.76
N ALA A 270 25.22 -4.26 20.93
CA ALA A 270 24.37 -3.24 21.55
C ALA A 270 25.19 -2.05 22.05
N LEU A 271 24.71 -0.82 21.77
CA LEU A 271 25.27 0.43 22.29
C LEU A 271 24.63 0.87 23.60
N ASN A 272 23.36 0.51 23.82
CA ASN A 272 22.64 0.72 25.07
C ASN A 272 21.73 -0.46 25.43
N GLY A 273 21.34 -0.54 26.71
CA GLY A 273 20.50 -1.62 27.23
C GLY A 273 18.99 -1.33 27.15
N ASP A 274 18.59 -0.06 27.13
CA ASP A 274 17.18 0.34 27.15
C ASP A 274 16.57 0.29 25.75
N GLY A 275 15.37 -0.30 25.69
CA GLY A 275 14.56 -0.34 24.48
C GLY A 275 13.63 0.86 24.36
N TYR A 276 13.39 1.31 23.13
CA TYR A 276 12.48 2.41 22.83
C TYR A 276 11.27 1.91 22.05
N GLU A 277 10.12 2.55 22.28
CA GLU A 277 8.89 2.32 21.50
C GLU A 277 9.01 2.94 20.11
N ASN A 278 9.64 4.12 20.03
CA ASN A 278 9.86 4.82 18.78
C ASN A 278 11.24 5.50 18.76
N VAL A 279 11.92 5.46 17.61
CA VAL A 279 13.18 6.16 17.34
C VAL A 279 13.07 6.83 15.99
N THR A 280 13.33 8.14 15.95
CA THR A 280 13.38 8.94 14.73
C THR A 280 14.72 9.66 14.65
N ARG A 281 15.39 9.57 13.50
CA ARG A 281 16.58 10.38 13.24
C ARG A 281 16.16 11.79 12.84
N VAL A 282 16.55 12.79 13.63
CA VAL A 282 16.18 14.18 13.39
C VAL A 282 17.23 14.86 12.50
N ALA A 283 18.51 14.68 12.81
CA ALA A 283 19.62 15.14 12.00
C ALA A 283 20.83 14.24 12.23
N SER A 284 21.95 14.50 11.56
CA SER A 284 23.19 13.80 11.92
C SER A 284 23.57 14.15 13.37
N GLY A 285 23.81 13.12 14.17
CA GLY A 285 24.08 13.17 15.59
C GLY A 285 22.86 13.43 16.48
N LEU A 286 21.63 13.42 15.96
CA LEU A 286 20.43 13.76 16.74
C LEU A 286 19.29 12.74 16.56
N TRP A 287 18.83 12.22 17.68
CA TRP A 287 17.81 11.17 17.73
C TRP A 287 16.64 11.58 18.63
N LEU A 288 15.43 11.58 18.11
CA LEU A 288 14.21 11.72 18.91
C LEU A 288 13.73 10.33 19.29
N VAL A 289 13.57 10.08 20.58
CA VAL A 289 13.18 8.77 21.10
C VAL A 289 11.97 8.86 22.02
N LYS A 290 11.12 7.83 21.98
CA LYS A 290 10.05 7.57 22.96
C LYS A 290 10.42 6.35 23.78
N PRO A 291 10.77 6.51 25.07
CA PRO A 291 10.97 5.38 25.98
C PRO A 291 9.69 4.54 26.09
N LYS A 292 9.83 3.25 26.41
CA LYS A 292 8.67 2.37 26.64
C LYS A 292 7.86 2.82 27.86
N GLY A 293 6.54 2.96 27.72
CA GLY A 293 5.62 3.38 28.77
C GLY A 293 5.33 4.89 28.77
N ASP A 294 4.97 5.45 29.93
CA ASP A 294 4.49 6.84 30.05
C ASP A 294 5.61 7.90 30.07
N GLY A 295 6.87 7.49 29.81
CA GLY A 295 8.02 8.40 29.81
C GLY A 295 7.94 9.43 28.66
N PRO A 296 8.35 10.69 28.87
CA PRO A 296 8.28 11.72 27.83
C PRO A 296 9.21 11.42 26.66
N TYR A 297 8.96 12.07 25.52
CA TYR A 297 9.93 12.09 24.42
C TYR A 297 11.25 12.73 24.87
N ALA A 298 12.36 12.27 24.30
CA ALA A 298 13.68 12.84 24.55
C ALA A 298 14.47 13.02 23.25
N LEU A 299 15.21 14.12 23.15
CA LEU A 299 16.21 14.35 22.11
C LEU A 299 17.58 13.90 22.63
N LEU A 300 18.23 12.97 21.95
CA LEU A 300 19.56 12.45 22.27
C LEU A 300 20.62 13.02 21.32
N ASP A 301 21.84 13.17 21.82
CA ASP A 301 23.03 13.49 21.02
C ASP A 301 23.65 12.26 20.35
N ALA A 302 24.77 12.48 19.65
CA ALA A 302 25.52 11.45 18.95
C ALA A 302 26.11 10.38 19.89
N GLN A 303 26.27 10.69 21.17
CA GLN A 303 26.70 9.77 22.22
C GLN A 303 25.52 9.11 22.94
N LEU A 304 24.30 9.27 22.42
CA LEU A 304 23.04 8.77 22.97
C LEU A 304 22.72 9.33 24.37
N LYS A 305 23.28 10.49 24.72
CA LYS A 305 22.95 11.19 25.97
C LYS A 305 21.77 12.13 25.74
N PRO A 306 20.85 12.26 26.71
CA PRO A 306 19.72 13.16 26.58
C PRO A 306 20.19 14.62 26.58
N LEU A 307 19.90 15.32 25.48
CA LEU A 307 20.06 16.77 25.35
C LEU A 307 18.87 17.51 25.97
N ARG A 308 17.66 16.97 25.78
CA ARG A 308 16.41 17.56 26.29
C ARG A 308 15.32 16.51 26.41
N SER A 309 14.51 16.62 27.46
CA SER A 309 13.21 15.92 27.57
C SER A 309 12.08 16.89 27.26
N PHE A 310 11.04 16.39 26.58
CA PHE A 310 9.89 17.19 26.19
C PHE A 310 8.77 17.08 27.21
N THR A 311 7.99 18.15 27.38
CA THR A 311 6.81 18.11 28.24
C THR A 311 5.61 17.49 27.52
N ASN A 312 5.53 17.71 26.21
CA ASN A 312 4.46 17.16 25.39
C ASN A 312 4.58 15.63 25.24
N GLN A 313 3.43 14.94 25.32
CA GLN A 313 3.35 13.48 25.13
C GLN A 313 3.48 13.07 23.66
N TYR A 314 3.34 14.02 22.74
CA TYR A 314 3.54 13.82 21.31
C TYR A 314 4.42 14.93 20.75
N VAL A 315 5.54 14.56 20.12
CA VAL A 315 6.48 15.50 19.51
C VAL A 315 6.65 15.11 18.05
N GLY A 316 6.19 15.99 17.16
CA GLY A 316 6.41 15.86 15.72
C GLY A 316 7.69 16.57 15.28
N VAL A 317 8.24 16.16 14.14
CA VAL A 317 9.30 16.89 13.44
C VAL A 317 8.69 17.50 12.19
N GLU A 318 8.54 18.82 12.17
CA GLU A 318 8.08 19.56 11.00
C GLU A 318 9.28 19.93 10.12
N ALA A 319 9.21 19.70 8.81
CA ALA A 319 10.30 19.97 7.89
C ALA A 319 9.87 20.85 6.72
N THR A 320 10.48 22.04 6.59
CA THR A 320 10.14 23.04 5.56
C THR A 320 11.41 23.75 5.08
N ASP A 321 11.65 23.81 3.77
CA ASP A 321 12.81 24.49 3.16
C ASP A 321 14.18 24.14 3.78
N GLY A 322 14.36 22.88 4.18
CA GLY A 322 15.61 22.37 4.78
C GLY A 322 15.74 22.62 6.28
N TRP A 323 14.79 23.33 6.90
CA TRP A 323 14.67 23.46 8.35
C TRP A 323 13.89 22.29 8.93
N LYS A 324 14.28 21.83 10.12
CA LYS A 324 13.46 20.94 10.95
C LYS A 324 13.11 21.65 12.26
N VAL A 325 11.85 21.54 12.68
CA VAL A 325 11.30 22.23 13.84
C VAL A 325 10.64 21.21 14.76
N LEU A 326 10.96 21.30 16.04
CA LEU A 326 10.26 20.59 17.11
C LEU A 326 9.75 21.63 18.10
N THR A 327 8.47 21.52 18.48
CA THR A 327 7.82 22.46 19.38
C THR A 327 7.53 21.80 20.72
N ASP A 328 7.77 22.56 21.79
CA ASP A 328 7.35 22.24 23.14
C ASP A 328 6.59 23.45 23.73
N VAL A 329 6.01 23.28 24.91
CA VAL A 329 5.16 24.31 25.54
C VAL A 329 5.95 25.60 25.84
N ASP A 330 7.22 25.47 26.18
CA ASP A 330 8.10 26.55 26.64
C ASP A 330 9.20 26.95 25.63
N ALA A 331 9.39 26.16 24.57
CA ALA A 331 10.49 26.35 23.63
C ALA A 331 10.24 25.80 22.24
N VAL A 332 11.01 26.32 21.28
CA VAL A 332 11.13 25.79 19.93
C VAL A 332 12.56 25.29 19.73
N ILE A 333 12.71 24.07 19.21
CA ILE A 333 14.01 23.53 18.78
C ILE A 333 14.08 23.69 17.26
N LEU A 334 14.94 24.60 16.83
CA LEU A 334 15.26 24.78 15.41
C LEU A 334 16.48 23.97 15.05
N ILE A 335 16.39 23.23 13.95
CA ILE A 335 17.51 22.52 13.35
C ILE A 335 17.68 23.11 11.94
N PRO A 336 18.67 24.00 11.76
CA PRO A 336 19.01 24.55 10.45
C PRO A 336 19.53 23.45 9.51
N PRO A 337 19.72 23.78 8.22
CA PRO A 337 20.40 22.90 7.27
C PRO A 337 21.82 22.45 7.70
N ASP A 338 22.45 23.15 8.65
CA ASP A 338 23.74 22.74 9.26
C ASP A 338 23.61 21.53 10.20
N GLY A 339 22.38 21.13 10.54
CA GLY A 339 22.05 20.00 11.40
C GLY A 339 22.23 20.23 12.90
N LYS A 340 22.71 21.41 13.34
CA LYS A 340 22.99 21.66 14.76
C LYS A 340 21.76 22.26 15.46
N PRO A 341 21.26 21.70 16.56
CA PRO A 341 20.04 22.18 17.18
C PRO A 341 20.26 23.56 17.84
N ARG A 342 19.22 24.38 17.84
CA ARG A 342 19.13 25.67 18.55
C ARG A 342 17.86 25.65 19.38
N VAL A 343 18.01 25.76 20.68
CA VAL A 343 16.88 25.88 21.61
C VAL A 343 16.54 27.35 21.75
N VAL A 344 15.32 27.71 21.35
CA VAL A 344 14.80 29.07 21.46
C VAL A 344 13.71 29.09 22.52
N PRO A 345 13.91 29.79 23.66
CA PRO A 345 12.84 30.01 24.63
C PRO A 345 11.71 30.79 23.97
N ALA A 346 10.54 30.16 23.84
CA ALA A 346 9.40 30.70 23.12
C ALA A 346 8.13 29.97 23.57
N ALA A 347 7.42 30.56 24.53
CA ALA A 347 6.15 30.04 25.00
C ALA A 347 5.14 30.05 23.84
N PHE A 348 4.60 28.86 23.51
CA PHE A 348 3.71 28.65 22.36
C PHE A 348 4.28 29.22 21.04
N GLY A 349 5.59 29.07 20.83
CA GLY A 349 6.27 29.61 19.65
C GLY A 349 5.78 29.00 18.34
N ARG A 350 5.46 29.85 17.35
CA ARG A 350 5.17 29.46 15.97
C ARG A 350 6.34 29.84 15.06
N VAL A 351 6.71 28.92 14.16
CA VAL A 351 7.80 29.13 13.19
C VAL A 351 7.23 29.20 11.78
N THR A 352 7.59 30.24 11.04
CA THR A 352 7.30 30.36 9.61
C THR A 352 8.61 30.46 8.84
N ILE A 353 8.78 29.63 7.80
CA ILE A 353 9.94 29.74 6.91
C ILE A 353 9.58 30.65 5.73
N GLN A 354 10.35 31.72 5.52
CA GLN A 354 10.16 32.66 4.42
C GLN A 354 11.51 33.01 3.81
N ASN A 355 11.65 32.82 2.49
CA ASN A 355 12.88 33.05 1.76
C ASN A 355 14.10 32.31 2.38
N GLY A 356 13.87 31.11 2.92
CA GLY A 356 14.89 30.29 3.60
C GLY A 356 15.28 30.74 5.02
N MET A 357 14.68 31.81 5.54
CA MET A 357 14.88 32.29 6.93
C MET A 357 13.75 31.78 7.84
N ALA A 358 14.08 31.46 9.08
CA ALA A 358 13.09 31.04 10.08
C ALA A 358 12.64 32.23 10.94
N TRP A 359 11.36 32.58 10.83
CA TRP A 359 10.70 33.63 11.59
C TRP A 359 9.98 33.02 12.78
N ILE A 360 10.33 33.44 14.00
CA ILE A 360 9.76 32.90 15.23
C ILE A 360 8.87 33.97 15.83
N ASN A 361 7.58 33.67 15.97
CA ASN A 361 6.63 34.48 16.71
C ASN A 361 6.30 33.76 18.03
N ALA A 362 6.31 34.49 19.13
CA ALA A 362 6.01 33.93 20.45
C ALA A 362 5.15 34.89 21.25
N GLN A 363 4.43 34.35 22.23
CA GLN A 363 3.78 35.19 23.24
C GLN A 363 4.88 35.75 24.16
N GLN A 364 4.95 37.07 24.30
CA GLN A 364 5.89 37.66 25.25
C GLN A 364 5.50 37.24 26.68
N PRO A 365 6.46 36.80 27.51
CA PRO A 365 6.19 36.55 28.91
C PRO A 365 5.79 37.87 29.57
N ALA A 366 4.64 37.89 30.25
CA ALA A 366 4.21 39.03 31.04
C ALA A 366 5.21 39.27 32.18
N GLY A 367 6.12 40.22 31.98
CA GLY A 367 7.06 40.71 32.99
C GLY A 367 8.48 40.14 32.89
N ALA A 368 9.33 40.77 32.07
CA ALA A 368 10.79 40.63 32.18
C ALA A 368 11.48 41.95 31.81
N GLY A 369 11.33 42.95 32.67
CA GLY A 369 12.30 44.04 32.75
C GLY A 369 13.55 43.56 33.46
N ALA A 370 14.38 42.75 32.79
CA ALA A 370 15.78 42.48 33.15
C ALA A 370 16.46 41.69 32.03
N ALA A 371 17.43 42.31 31.37
CA ALA A 371 18.27 41.68 30.36
C ALA A 371 19.19 40.59 30.97
N PRO A 372 19.42 39.45 30.29
CA PRO A 372 20.64 38.69 30.46
C PRO A 372 21.73 39.26 29.54
N SER A 373 22.85 39.67 30.14
CA SER A 373 24.05 40.13 29.44
C SER A 373 24.71 39.03 28.63
N ALA A 374 25.28 39.41 27.49
CA ALA A 374 26.14 38.57 26.67
C ALA A 374 27.34 38.00 27.45
N ALA A 375 27.48 36.67 27.46
CA ALA A 375 28.75 35.98 27.63
C ALA A 375 28.68 34.61 26.92
N GLN A 376 29.49 34.46 25.89
CA GLN A 376 29.79 33.19 25.21
C GLN A 376 30.51 32.23 26.15
N ALA A 377 30.37 30.92 25.92
CA ALA A 377 31.45 29.97 26.21
C ALA A 377 31.37 28.76 25.27
N ASP A 378 32.30 28.73 24.32
CA ASP A 378 32.82 27.53 23.69
C ASP A 378 33.25 26.51 24.75
N VAL A 379 33.07 25.20 24.47
CA VAL A 379 33.73 24.14 25.24
C VAL A 379 34.38 23.14 24.30
N ALA A 380 35.71 23.18 24.27
CA ALA A 380 36.56 22.07 23.85
C ALA A 380 37.77 21.92 24.81
N ALA A 381 38.02 20.66 25.18
CA ALA A 381 39.28 20.01 25.59
C ALA A 381 39.92 20.24 26.99
N SER A 382 39.75 19.20 27.83
CA SER A 382 40.68 18.45 28.73
C SER A 382 41.98 19.06 29.32
N VAL A 383 42.36 18.64 30.54
CA VAL A 383 43.43 17.63 30.84
C VAL A 383 43.62 17.39 32.38
N ALA A 384 43.66 16.09 32.76
CA ALA A 384 44.34 15.40 33.90
C ALA A 384 44.11 15.80 35.39
N ALA A 385 44.28 14.98 36.43
CA ALA A 385 44.35 13.54 36.79
C ALA A 385 44.61 13.48 38.35
N PRO A 386 44.51 12.32 39.05
CA PRO A 386 44.14 12.17 40.50
C PRO A 386 45.37 11.79 41.40
N PRO A 387 45.31 11.05 42.57
CA PRO A 387 44.23 10.58 43.47
C PRO A 387 44.52 10.65 45.02
N ALA A 388 43.56 10.24 45.89
CA ALA A 388 43.68 9.19 46.95
C ALA A 388 42.59 9.24 48.06
N ALA A 389 42.37 8.08 48.71
CA ALA A 389 41.34 7.65 49.70
C ALA A 389 41.37 8.37 51.09
N SER A 390 40.49 8.18 52.10
CA SER A 390 39.89 6.95 52.69
C SER A 390 38.97 7.22 53.92
N LEU A 391 38.04 6.28 54.18
CA LEU A 391 37.61 5.63 55.46
C LEU A 391 36.65 6.23 56.55
N ASP A 392 35.82 5.30 57.04
CA ASP A 392 34.70 5.19 58.04
C ASP A 392 35.14 5.24 59.55
N PRO A 393 34.30 5.14 60.63
CA PRO A 393 33.25 4.09 60.90
C PRO A 393 31.98 4.43 61.77
N SER A 394 31.05 3.45 61.89
CA SER A 394 29.72 3.37 62.60
C SER A 394 29.76 3.12 64.15
N PRO A 395 28.72 2.65 64.94
CA PRO A 395 27.23 2.41 64.83
C PRO A 395 26.43 2.79 66.15
N PRO A 396 25.34 2.12 66.71
CA PRO A 396 24.28 1.16 66.22
C PRO A 396 22.79 1.41 66.71
N LEU A 397 21.80 0.65 66.19
CA LEU A 397 20.78 -0.18 66.95
C LEU A 397 19.68 -0.85 66.05
N ALA A 398 19.25 -2.06 66.46
CA ALA A 398 18.30 -3.03 65.84
C ALA A 398 16.82 -2.86 66.33
N ALA A 399 15.73 -3.53 65.88
CA ALA A 399 15.50 -4.95 65.52
C ALA A 399 14.11 -5.24 64.85
N ASP A 400 14.01 -6.37 64.10
CA ASP A 400 12.98 -7.46 64.02
C ASP A 400 11.45 -7.18 63.86
N VAL A 401 10.54 -7.97 63.25
CA VAL A 401 10.47 -9.31 62.56
C VAL A 401 9.04 -9.52 61.95
N ALA A 402 9.00 -10.17 60.77
CA ALA A 402 8.05 -11.16 60.17
C ALA A 402 6.48 -11.12 60.17
N THR A 403 5.94 -11.38 58.96
CA THR A 403 4.88 -12.35 58.50
C THR A 403 3.42 -12.29 58.97
N ALA A 404 2.45 -12.23 58.01
CA ALA A 404 1.59 -13.35 57.56
C ALA A 404 0.38 -12.89 56.69
N ALA A 405 0.03 -13.69 55.66
CA ALA A 405 -1.16 -13.63 54.78
C ALA A 405 -2.43 -14.24 55.49
N PRO A 406 -3.64 -14.47 54.89
CA PRO A 406 -4.06 -14.43 53.48
C PRO A 406 -5.50 -13.89 53.17
N GLN A 407 -5.94 -14.09 51.92
CA GLN A 407 -7.18 -13.69 51.20
C GLN A 407 -8.48 -14.47 51.58
N ALA A 408 -9.66 -13.89 51.25
CA ALA A 408 -10.85 -14.51 50.58
C ALA A 408 -12.06 -13.52 50.55
N VAL A 409 -12.63 -13.10 49.40
CA VAL A 409 -13.88 -13.57 48.70
C VAL A 409 -15.09 -13.84 49.63
N ASP A 410 -16.36 -13.46 49.39
CA ASP A 410 -17.15 -13.37 48.15
C ASP A 410 -18.54 -12.66 48.34
N ALA A 411 -19.19 -12.33 47.21
CA ALA A 411 -20.61 -12.09 46.84
C ALA A 411 -21.72 -11.86 47.92
N ALA A 412 -22.46 -10.73 47.91
CA ALA A 412 -23.62 -10.32 47.08
C ALA A 412 -25.02 -10.83 47.54
N THR A 413 -25.97 -9.91 47.77
CA THR A 413 -27.36 -9.91 47.24
C THR A 413 -28.11 -8.64 47.68
N ALA A 414 -29.04 -8.20 46.83
CA ALA A 414 -29.64 -6.87 46.77
C ALA A 414 -31.06 -6.76 47.36
N THR A 415 -31.52 -5.51 47.56
CA THR A 415 -32.87 -4.92 47.26
C THR A 415 -33.03 -3.57 48.02
N PRO A 416 -34.06 -2.73 47.77
CA PRO A 416 -34.33 -1.98 46.55
C PRO A 416 -34.54 -0.47 46.83
N GLN A 417 -33.73 0.41 46.26
CA GLN A 417 -34.05 1.84 46.13
C GLN A 417 -33.33 2.39 44.88
N ALA A 418 -33.90 2.09 43.72
CA ALA A 418 -33.41 2.52 42.41
C ALA A 418 -34.60 3.00 41.59
N VAL A 419 -35.04 4.24 41.82
CA VAL A 419 -35.86 5.00 40.85
C VAL A 419 -35.51 6.50 40.80
N GLU A 420 -34.77 7.06 41.76
CA GLU A 420 -34.41 8.51 41.71
C GLU A 420 -32.95 8.83 41.36
N ALA A 421 -32.11 7.82 41.14
CA ALA A 421 -30.70 8.04 40.73
C ALA A 421 -30.44 7.83 39.23
N ALA A 422 -31.44 7.37 38.46
CA ALA A 422 -31.30 7.12 37.02
C ALA A 422 -31.66 8.34 36.14
N ALA A 423 -32.32 9.37 36.68
CA ALA A 423 -32.63 10.59 35.93
C ALA A 423 -31.50 11.65 35.95
N ALA A 424 -30.48 11.47 36.80
CA ALA A 424 -29.31 12.36 36.87
C ALA A 424 -28.10 11.87 36.07
N ALA A 425 -28.13 10.61 35.60
CA ALA A 425 -27.05 10.02 34.79
C ALA A 425 -27.27 10.24 33.28
N ASP A 426 -28.51 10.21 32.79
CA ASP A 426 -28.81 10.51 31.38
C ASP A 426 -28.69 12.02 31.06
N ALA A 427 -28.96 12.92 32.01
CA ALA A 427 -28.73 14.35 31.84
C ALA A 427 -27.24 14.74 31.84
N ALA A 428 -26.37 13.91 32.40
CA ALA A 428 -24.91 14.10 32.37
C ALA A 428 -24.27 13.47 31.12
N ALA A 429 -24.90 12.45 30.52
CA ALA A 429 -24.45 11.83 29.29
C ALA A 429 -24.82 12.66 28.04
N ASP A 430 -26.01 13.26 27.99
CA ASP A 430 -26.38 14.19 26.91
C ASP A 430 -25.62 15.53 27.01
N ALA A 431 -25.32 16.02 28.22
CA ALA A 431 -24.46 17.20 28.40
C ALA A 431 -22.99 16.94 28.04
N ALA A 432 -22.50 15.70 28.19
CA ALA A 432 -21.18 15.30 27.74
C ALA A 432 -21.11 15.05 26.23
N ALA A 433 -22.20 14.59 25.61
CA ALA A 433 -22.30 14.42 24.15
C ALA A 433 -22.46 15.78 23.43
N ASP A 434 -23.21 16.73 23.97
CA ASP A 434 -23.30 18.10 23.45
C ASP A 434 -21.99 18.88 23.72
N ALA A 435 -21.28 18.63 24.82
CA ALA A 435 -19.96 19.22 25.07
C ALA A 435 -18.85 18.61 24.18
N ALA A 436 -18.95 17.32 23.84
CA ALA A 436 -18.01 16.66 22.92
C ALA A 436 -18.26 17.05 21.46
N THR A 437 -19.53 17.26 21.07
CA THR A 437 -19.90 17.75 19.73
C THR A 437 -19.59 19.24 19.57
N ALA A 438 -19.76 20.05 20.63
CA ALA A 438 -19.30 21.44 20.65
C ALA A 438 -17.76 21.56 20.68
N ALA A 439 -17.04 20.60 21.26
CA ALA A 439 -15.58 20.54 21.22
C ALA A 439 -15.04 20.06 19.85
N SER A 440 -15.75 19.18 19.14
CA SER A 440 -15.36 18.76 17.79
C SER A 440 -15.72 19.80 16.72
N ASP A 441 -16.84 20.51 16.85
CA ASP A 441 -17.20 21.62 15.94
C ASP A 441 -16.38 22.89 16.22
N ALA A 442 -15.84 23.05 17.44
CA ALA A 442 -14.84 24.08 17.76
C ALA A 442 -13.43 23.73 17.24
N ALA A 443 -13.09 22.44 17.07
CA ALA A 443 -11.81 22.03 16.48
C ALA A 443 -11.81 22.11 14.94
N VAL A 444 -12.97 22.24 14.29
CA VAL A 444 -13.11 22.34 12.82
C VAL A 444 -13.52 23.74 12.35
N SER A 445 -13.86 24.67 13.25
CA SER A 445 -14.17 26.07 12.90
C SER A 445 -13.34 27.16 13.62
N ALA A 446 -12.35 26.81 14.45
CA ALA A 446 -11.42 27.78 15.07
C ALA A 446 -10.25 28.21 14.17
N ASP A 447 -10.46 28.26 12.85
CA ASP A 447 -9.60 28.94 11.88
C ASP A 447 -10.33 30.19 11.36
N ALA A 448 -10.81 31.05 12.28
CA ALA A 448 -11.18 32.45 12.05
C ALA A 448 -11.74 33.10 13.33
N GLY A 449 -10.87 33.84 14.06
CA GLY A 449 -11.28 35.00 14.86
C GLY A 449 -11.69 34.76 16.31
N GLY A 450 -10.83 35.22 17.25
CA GLY A 450 -11.23 35.40 18.66
C GLY A 450 -10.07 35.58 19.64
N TYR A 451 -9.44 36.77 19.63
CA TYR A 451 -8.54 37.33 20.65
C TYR A 451 -7.37 36.42 21.14
N GLU A 452 -6.44 36.11 20.23
CA GLU A 452 -5.07 35.77 20.59
C GLU A 452 -4.42 37.01 21.25
N SER A 453 -3.67 36.83 22.35
CA SER A 453 -2.63 37.82 22.67
C SER A 453 -1.69 37.86 21.47
N GLU A 454 -1.50 39.05 20.88
CA GLU A 454 -0.74 39.19 19.63
C GLU A 454 0.66 38.58 19.81
N ALA A 455 0.90 37.43 19.17
CA ALA A 455 2.22 36.84 19.12
C ALA A 455 3.12 37.82 18.36
N THR A 456 4.17 38.31 19.03
CA THR A 456 5.09 39.29 18.45
C THR A 456 6.33 38.58 17.92
N LEU A 457 6.99 39.21 16.95
CA LEU A 457 8.22 38.68 16.37
C LEU A 457 9.30 38.59 17.46
N ALA A 458 9.71 37.36 17.78
CA ALA A 458 10.71 37.09 18.80
C ALA A 458 12.13 37.04 18.22
N GLN A 459 12.31 36.45 17.04
CA GLN A 459 13.62 36.35 16.37
C GLN A 459 13.47 35.98 14.90
N ILE A 460 14.47 36.31 14.08
CA ILE A 460 14.67 35.77 12.73
C ILE A 460 16.01 35.05 12.68
N TYR A 461 16.04 33.81 12.21
CA TYR A 461 17.27 33.08 11.95
C TYR A 461 17.60 33.05 10.47
N ARG A 462 18.86 33.36 10.14
CA ARG A 462 19.40 33.22 8.79
C ARG A 462 19.47 31.74 8.38
N PRO A 463 19.58 31.43 7.07
CA PRO A 463 19.70 30.04 6.59
C PRO A 463 20.86 29.24 7.22
N ASP A 464 21.88 29.92 7.73
CA ASP A 464 23.02 29.32 8.44
C ASP A 464 22.77 29.06 9.94
N GLY A 465 21.57 29.36 10.44
CA GLY A 465 21.21 29.17 11.85
C GLY A 465 21.69 30.26 12.79
N THR A 466 22.18 31.40 12.28
CA THR A 466 22.56 32.54 13.12
C THR A 466 21.39 33.50 13.38
N PRO A 467 21.24 34.06 14.60
CA PRO A 467 20.21 35.06 14.88
C PRO A 467 20.52 36.35 14.10
N LEU A 468 19.48 36.96 13.53
CA LEU A 468 19.58 38.18 12.73
C LEU A 468 19.37 39.43 13.60
N LEU A 469 18.43 39.38 14.55
CA LEU A 469 17.99 40.53 15.32
C LEU A 469 18.64 40.56 16.70
N ASP A 470 19.15 41.72 17.11
CA ASP A 470 19.54 41.98 18.49
C ASP A 470 18.33 42.37 19.35
N ALA A 471 18.51 42.38 20.68
CA ALA A 471 17.42 42.64 21.62
C ALA A 471 16.83 44.05 21.48
N ASP A 472 17.66 45.05 21.15
CA ASP A 472 17.20 46.44 20.93
C ASP A 472 16.31 46.53 19.68
N THR A 473 16.72 45.88 18.59
CA THR A 473 15.97 45.80 17.36
C THR A 473 14.63 45.11 17.58
N VAL A 474 14.60 43.97 18.29
CA VAL A 474 13.35 43.26 18.62
C VAL A 474 12.42 44.16 19.45
N ALA A 475 12.94 44.86 20.46
CA ALA A 475 12.16 45.78 21.27
C ALA A 475 11.57 46.94 20.44
N ARG A 476 12.38 47.52 19.53
CA ARG A 476 11.94 48.58 18.63
C ARG A 476 10.93 48.11 17.59
N LEU A 477 11.04 46.87 17.11
CA LEU A 477 10.07 46.27 16.19
C LEU A 477 8.68 46.13 16.82
N GLY A 478 8.57 46.06 18.15
CA GLY A 478 7.28 46.07 18.86
C GLY A 478 6.44 47.34 18.62
N GLN A 479 7.03 48.41 18.09
CA GLN A 479 6.33 49.64 17.70
C GLN A 479 5.76 49.60 16.28
N TYR A 480 6.03 48.53 15.53
CA TYR A 480 5.63 48.38 14.14
C TYR A 480 4.87 47.07 13.94
N ARG A 481 3.92 47.08 13.01
CA ARG A 481 3.45 45.87 12.36
C ARG A 481 4.47 45.45 11.30
N VAL A 482 5.14 44.33 11.53
CA VAL A 482 6.13 43.78 10.61
C VAL A 482 5.44 43.00 9.51
N MET A 483 5.57 43.48 8.27
CA MET A 483 4.92 42.89 7.09
C MET A 483 5.98 42.41 6.11
N PRO A 484 6.32 41.10 6.07
CA PRO A 484 7.28 40.56 5.12
C PRO A 484 6.92 40.94 3.69
N PHE A 485 7.91 41.33 2.88
CA PHE A 485 7.66 41.62 1.47
C PHE A 485 7.34 40.34 0.71
N SER A 486 6.22 40.33 -0.01
CA SER A 486 6.01 39.37 -1.08
C SER A 486 6.47 40.01 -2.39
N ALA A 487 7.51 39.44 -2.99
CA ALA A 487 7.89 39.82 -4.35
C ALA A 487 6.70 39.52 -5.28
N LYS A 488 6.40 40.43 -6.21
CA LYS A 488 5.49 40.14 -7.31
C LYS A 488 6.02 38.89 -7.99
N ARG A 489 5.24 37.80 -7.95
CA ARG A 489 5.54 36.65 -8.79
C ARG A 489 5.47 37.16 -10.23
N ALA A 490 6.63 37.37 -10.86
CA ALA A 490 6.68 37.47 -12.31
C ALA A 490 5.85 36.29 -12.82
N ALA A 491 4.91 36.56 -13.72
CA ALA A 491 4.01 35.55 -14.23
C ALA A 491 4.84 34.53 -15.04
N GLY A 492 5.30 33.49 -14.35
CA GLY A 492 6.22 32.49 -14.86
C GLY A 492 6.96 31.88 -13.68
N LYS A 493 6.85 30.56 -13.53
CA LYS A 493 7.53 29.75 -12.50
C LYS A 493 9.05 29.77 -12.74
N ALA A 494 9.73 30.90 -12.55
CA ALA A 494 11.17 30.92 -12.39
C ALA A 494 11.48 30.14 -11.12
N ARG A 495 12.14 29.00 -11.28
CA ARG A 495 12.25 27.95 -10.26
C ARG A 495 12.96 28.37 -8.97
N ASP A 496 13.53 29.56 -8.94
CA ASP A 496 14.32 29.99 -7.80
C ASP A 496 13.70 31.14 -7.01
N GLY A 497 12.82 32.00 -7.55
CA GLY A 497 12.22 33.15 -6.83
C GLY A 497 13.20 34.12 -6.11
N ARG A 498 14.48 33.77 -6.04
CA ARG A 498 15.55 34.35 -5.24
C ARG A 498 16.16 35.54 -5.94
N ALA A 499 16.26 35.51 -7.27
CA ALA A 499 16.95 36.55 -8.02
C ALA A 499 16.31 37.95 -7.83
N ASP A 500 14.97 38.05 -7.73
CA ASP A 500 14.28 39.32 -7.46
C ASP A 500 13.94 39.53 -5.97
N ALA A 501 13.65 38.47 -5.20
CA ALA A 501 13.46 38.59 -3.76
C ALA A 501 14.75 39.04 -3.04
N ASP A 502 15.92 38.73 -3.62
CA ASP A 502 17.23 39.15 -3.12
C ASP A 502 17.53 40.64 -3.23
N ALA A 503 16.77 41.33 -4.07
CA ALA A 503 16.89 42.77 -4.29
C ALA A 503 15.87 43.61 -3.49
N LEU A 504 15.00 42.97 -2.69
CA LEU A 504 14.07 43.64 -1.77
C LEU A 504 14.55 43.59 -0.31
N PRO A 505 14.15 44.57 0.53
CA PRO A 505 14.26 44.47 1.98
C PRO A 505 13.48 43.26 2.54
N LEU A 506 13.68 42.91 3.81
CA LEU A 506 13.00 41.77 4.44
C LEU A 506 11.52 42.02 4.72
N ALA A 507 11.20 43.20 5.27
CA ALA A 507 9.84 43.53 5.65
C ALA A 507 9.57 45.03 5.56
N LEU A 508 8.33 45.36 5.25
CA LEU A 508 7.77 46.69 5.45
C LEU A 508 7.40 46.84 6.94
N LEU A 509 7.76 47.98 7.51
CA LEU A 509 7.46 48.33 8.88
C LEU A 509 6.40 49.44 8.87
N ARG A 510 5.15 49.05 9.14
CA ARG A 510 4.05 50.00 9.31
C ARG A 510 3.98 50.38 10.79
N PRO A 511 4.14 51.65 11.16
CA PRO A 511 4.16 52.03 12.56
C PRO A 511 2.76 51.85 13.18
N ASN A 512 2.73 51.43 14.44
CA ASN A 512 1.48 51.32 15.20
C ASN A 512 0.92 52.72 15.55
N ASP A 513 1.78 53.74 15.58
CA ASP A 513 1.44 55.16 15.69
C ASP A 513 1.59 55.86 14.33
N TYR A 514 0.50 56.39 13.79
CA TYR A 514 0.45 57.06 12.49
C TYR A 514 1.32 58.33 12.38
N ASN A 515 1.81 58.88 13.51
CA ASN A 515 2.73 60.03 13.48
C ASN A 515 4.20 59.63 13.25
N GLN A 516 4.53 58.34 13.35
CA GLN A 516 5.88 57.85 13.08
C GLN A 516 6.05 57.57 11.57
N PRO A 517 7.27 57.73 11.02
CA PRO A 517 7.52 57.40 9.62
C PRO A 517 7.47 55.89 9.38
N THR A 518 6.94 55.49 8.22
CA THR A 518 7.08 54.11 7.72
C THR A 518 8.57 53.77 7.54
N GLY A 519 8.91 52.50 7.72
CA GLY A 519 10.26 52.01 7.54
C GLY A 519 10.34 50.67 6.83
N ILE A 520 11.56 50.20 6.66
CA ILE A 520 11.89 48.86 6.18
C ILE A 520 12.81 48.16 7.18
N LEU A 521 12.68 46.84 7.25
CA LEU A 521 13.68 45.98 7.86
C LEU A 521 14.63 45.50 6.76
N THR A 522 15.88 45.92 6.82
CA THR A 522 16.90 45.51 5.83
C THR A 522 17.31 44.05 6.05
N ARG A 523 17.99 43.47 5.05
CA ARG A 523 18.56 42.11 5.13
C ARG A 523 19.62 41.92 6.20
N SER A 524 20.26 43.01 6.63
CA SER A 524 21.19 42.98 7.76
C SER A 524 20.50 43.05 9.11
N GLY A 525 19.16 43.10 9.16
CA GLY A 525 18.38 43.22 10.40
C GLY A 525 18.29 44.65 10.94
N LYS A 526 18.56 45.68 10.12
CA LYS A 526 18.47 47.09 10.55
C LYS A 526 17.11 47.69 10.21
N ILE A 527 16.58 48.50 11.13
CA ILE A 527 15.41 49.34 10.87
C ILE A 527 15.87 50.62 10.19
N VAL A 528 15.39 50.89 8.98
CA VAL A 528 15.62 52.13 8.23
C VAL A 528 14.29 52.84 8.04
N THR A 529 14.22 54.11 8.43
CA THR A 529 13.04 54.97 8.26
C THR A 529 13.44 56.25 7.55
N ASN A 530 12.50 56.86 6.83
CA ASN A 530 12.69 58.18 6.22
C ASN A 530 11.40 58.99 6.36
N ALA A 531 11.52 60.25 6.79
CA ALA A 531 10.39 61.13 7.02
C ALA A 531 9.62 61.51 5.73
N GLU A 532 10.27 61.39 4.56
CA GLU A 532 9.64 61.64 3.26
C GLU A 532 8.75 60.48 2.79
N TRP A 533 8.97 59.26 3.30
CA TRP A 533 8.23 58.07 2.89
C TRP A 533 6.81 58.11 3.43
N ASP A 534 5.82 57.96 2.54
CA ASP A 534 4.40 57.96 2.87
C ASP A 534 3.78 56.59 2.64
N ASP A 535 3.90 56.07 1.41
CA ASP A 535 3.29 54.80 1.04
C ASP A 535 4.22 53.87 0.24
N MET A 536 4.14 52.59 0.59
CA MET A 536 4.92 51.48 0.02
C MET A 536 4.03 50.23 0.04
N SER A 537 3.99 49.49 -1.07
CA SER A 537 3.26 48.21 -1.12
C SER A 537 4.15 47.08 -0.64
N SER A 538 3.71 46.34 0.38
CA SER A 538 4.32 45.06 0.77
C SER A 538 3.85 43.88 -0.08
N TYR A 539 2.77 44.08 -0.86
CA TYR A 539 2.16 43.07 -1.73
C TYR A 539 2.51 43.37 -3.19
N ASP A 540 2.95 42.36 -3.94
CA ASP A 540 3.41 42.50 -5.33
C ASP A 540 4.54 43.54 -5.49
N ALA A 541 5.47 43.58 -4.54
CA ALA A 541 6.62 44.46 -4.60
C ALA A 541 7.58 44.05 -5.74
N THR A 542 8.12 45.03 -6.48
CA THR A 542 9.15 44.83 -7.51
C THR A 542 10.45 45.47 -7.06
N ALA A 543 11.60 44.94 -7.46
CA ALA A 543 12.88 45.59 -7.26
C ALA A 543 13.26 46.46 -8.49
N PRO A 544 13.75 47.70 -8.32
CA PRO A 544 13.87 48.45 -7.06
C PRO A 544 12.51 48.83 -6.45
N LEU A 545 12.46 48.95 -5.12
CA LEU A 545 11.22 49.12 -4.37
C LEU A 545 10.64 50.52 -4.57
N LEU A 546 9.42 50.59 -5.09
CA LEU A 546 8.75 51.87 -5.33
C LEU A 546 8.29 52.50 -4.02
N VAL A 547 8.56 53.80 -3.88
CA VAL A 547 8.18 54.59 -2.72
C VAL A 547 7.45 55.84 -3.17
N GLN A 548 6.25 56.04 -2.64
CA GLN A 548 5.54 57.30 -2.75
C GLN A 548 5.93 58.22 -1.59
N THR A 549 6.28 59.46 -1.91
CA THR A 549 6.60 60.49 -0.93
C THR A 549 5.33 61.22 -0.48
N ARG A 550 5.43 61.94 0.65
CA ARG A 550 4.35 62.82 1.14
C ARG A 550 3.94 63.92 0.16
N GLU A 551 4.84 64.30 -0.76
CA GLU A 551 4.56 65.26 -1.84
C GLU A 551 3.85 64.61 -3.05
N ARG A 552 3.47 63.33 -2.93
CA ARG A 552 2.85 62.50 -3.98
C ARG A 552 3.71 62.29 -5.21
N THR A 553 5.03 62.45 -5.08
CA THR A 553 5.98 61.98 -6.09
C THR A 553 6.40 60.54 -5.79
N VAL A 554 6.85 59.83 -6.82
CA VAL A 554 7.24 58.43 -6.76
C VAL A 554 8.69 58.31 -7.21
N GLY A 555 9.48 57.58 -6.43
CA GLY A 555 10.83 57.15 -6.77
C GLY A 555 11.02 55.67 -6.48
N ALA A 556 12.26 55.19 -6.48
CA ALA A 556 12.59 53.81 -6.14
C ALA A 556 13.85 53.73 -5.27
N ILE A 557 13.82 52.83 -4.28
CA ILE A 557 14.92 52.57 -3.35
C ILE A 557 15.51 51.17 -3.54
N ASP A 558 16.76 50.98 -3.12
CA ASP A 558 17.42 49.68 -3.01
C ASP A 558 16.99 48.91 -1.72
N ALA A 559 17.58 47.72 -1.51
CA ALA A 559 17.29 46.87 -0.35
C ALA A 559 17.78 47.46 0.98
N GLU A 560 18.70 48.43 0.93
CA GLU A 560 19.28 49.12 2.07
C GLU A 560 18.54 50.42 2.41
N GLY A 561 17.64 50.88 1.54
CA GLY A 561 16.82 52.07 1.72
C GLY A 561 17.35 53.33 1.03
N ASN A 562 18.35 53.21 0.16
CA ASN A 562 18.89 54.35 -0.58
C ASN A 562 18.11 54.57 -1.88
N TRP A 563 17.90 55.83 -2.26
CA TRP A 563 17.28 56.17 -3.54
C TRP A 563 18.16 55.76 -4.73
N ILE A 564 17.71 54.78 -5.52
CA ILE A 564 18.28 54.48 -6.85
C ILE A 564 17.65 55.42 -7.89
N LEU A 565 16.39 55.76 -7.70
CA LEU A 565 15.63 56.67 -8.55
C LEU A 565 15.01 57.76 -7.69
N ALA A 566 15.51 58.99 -7.84
CA ALA A 566 15.00 60.14 -7.10
C ALA A 566 13.48 60.34 -7.31
N PRO A 567 12.72 60.72 -6.26
CA PRO A 567 11.27 60.81 -6.31
C PRO A 567 10.80 62.07 -7.06
N LYS A 568 10.88 62.03 -8.39
CA LYS A 568 10.49 63.13 -9.29
C LYS A 568 9.30 62.80 -10.20
N TYR A 569 8.85 61.56 -10.21
CA TYR A 569 7.77 61.11 -11.10
C TYR A 569 6.42 61.26 -10.39
N ALA A 570 5.37 61.54 -11.14
CA ALA A 570 4.01 61.53 -10.62
C ALA A 570 3.41 60.11 -10.57
N GLY A 571 4.12 59.10 -11.09
CA GLY A 571 3.80 57.68 -10.98
C GLY A 571 4.81 56.83 -11.76
N ILE A 572 5.11 55.64 -11.24
CA ILE A 572 5.98 54.64 -11.90
C ILE A 572 5.28 53.28 -11.75
N GLY A 573 5.20 52.51 -12.83
CA GLY A 573 4.77 51.11 -12.76
C GLY A 573 5.82 50.24 -12.07
N GLY A 574 5.42 49.07 -11.57
CA GLY A 574 6.39 48.08 -11.07
C GLY A 574 7.39 47.68 -12.17
N PHE A 575 8.66 47.51 -11.81
CA PHE A 575 9.68 47.04 -12.73
C PHE A 575 9.47 45.55 -13.03
N ASN A 576 9.43 45.18 -14.32
CA ASN A 576 9.36 43.79 -14.77
C ASN A 576 10.55 43.49 -15.69
N GLY A 577 11.73 43.39 -15.07
CA GLY A 577 13.02 43.45 -15.74
C GLY A 577 13.63 44.86 -15.70
N PRO A 578 14.50 45.24 -16.66
CA PRO A 578 15.27 46.47 -16.57
C PRO A 578 14.48 47.75 -16.90
N TYR A 579 13.18 47.65 -17.22
CA TYR A 579 12.37 48.77 -17.70
C TYR A 579 11.04 48.91 -16.95
N SER A 580 10.53 50.15 -16.89
CA SER A 580 9.19 50.46 -16.39
C SER A 580 8.60 51.69 -17.08
N TRP A 581 7.28 51.78 -17.10
CA TRP A 581 6.55 52.98 -17.54
C TRP A 581 6.50 54.00 -16.41
N ALA A 582 6.93 55.23 -16.69
CA ALA A 582 6.91 56.34 -15.74
C ALA A 582 6.18 57.55 -16.31
N ARG A 583 5.58 58.35 -15.43
CA ARG A 583 4.87 59.58 -15.77
C ARG A 583 5.50 60.74 -15.01
N THR A 584 5.92 61.78 -15.71
CA THR A 584 6.40 63.02 -15.07
C THR A 584 5.20 63.92 -14.71
N PRO A 585 5.35 64.86 -13.77
CA PRO A 585 4.24 65.73 -13.33
C PRO A 585 3.61 66.58 -14.44
N ASP A 586 4.37 66.90 -15.48
CA ASP A 586 3.99 67.69 -16.66
C ASP A 586 3.35 66.87 -17.79
N MET A 587 3.37 65.53 -17.70
CA MET A 587 2.74 64.66 -18.69
C MET A 587 1.22 64.56 -18.47
N ASP A 588 0.49 64.51 -19.58
CA ASP A 588 -0.93 64.14 -19.59
C ASP A 588 -1.15 62.81 -18.87
N ARG A 589 -2.34 62.63 -18.28
CA ARG A 589 -2.67 61.43 -17.50
C ARG A 589 -2.51 60.10 -18.27
N ASN A 590 -2.59 60.16 -19.60
CA ASN A 590 -2.48 59.00 -20.49
C ASN A 590 -1.11 58.87 -21.17
N ALA A 591 -0.18 59.81 -20.93
CA ALA A 591 1.17 59.76 -21.46
C ALA A 591 2.11 59.10 -20.44
N ALA A 592 2.99 58.24 -20.93
CA ALA A 592 4.04 57.61 -20.14
C ALA A 592 5.30 57.47 -20.98
N VAL A 593 6.45 57.53 -20.33
CA VAL A 593 7.76 57.28 -20.95
C VAL A 593 8.33 55.98 -20.40
N LEU A 594 8.86 55.14 -21.28
CA LEU A 594 9.57 53.94 -20.88
C LEU A 594 10.95 54.34 -20.34
N ILE A 595 11.25 54.02 -19.09
CA ILE A 595 12.53 54.32 -18.44
C ILE A 595 13.26 53.03 -18.05
N ASP A 596 14.59 53.09 -17.96
CA ASP A 596 15.38 52.05 -17.29
C ASP A 596 15.39 52.22 -15.75
N THR A 597 16.04 51.30 -15.03
CA THR A 597 16.17 51.35 -13.56
C THR A 597 16.91 52.57 -13.01
N ARG A 598 17.60 53.35 -13.86
CA ARG A 598 18.26 54.62 -13.50
C ARG A 598 17.45 55.85 -13.92
N GLY A 599 16.28 55.65 -14.52
CA GLY A 599 15.42 56.72 -15.00
C GLY A 599 15.79 57.28 -16.38
N ASN A 600 16.61 56.58 -17.17
CA ASN A 600 16.93 57.01 -18.53
C ASN A 600 15.81 56.59 -19.50
N PRO A 601 15.27 57.53 -20.31
CA PRO A 601 14.20 57.24 -21.26
C PRO A 601 14.70 56.36 -22.42
N GLN A 602 13.88 55.38 -22.82
CA GLN A 602 14.14 54.46 -23.93
C GLN A 602 13.44 54.93 -25.21
N LYS A 603 14.13 54.88 -26.35
CA LYS A 603 13.59 55.32 -27.64
C LYS A 603 12.76 54.20 -28.28
N LEU A 604 11.45 54.42 -28.43
CA LEU A 604 10.53 53.51 -29.12
C LEU A 604 10.00 54.13 -30.42
N PRO A 605 9.65 53.33 -31.45
CA PRO A 605 8.87 53.82 -32.58
C PRO A 605 7.47 54.25 -32.11
N ALA A 606 6.92 55.33 -32.68
CA ALA A 606 5.63 55.90 -32.24
C ALA A 606 4.48 54.87 -32.18
N ARG A 607 4.44 53.90 -33.11
CA ARG A 607 3.42 52.83 -33.10
C ARG A 607 3.51 51.91 -31.88
N ILE A 608 4.73 51.68 -31.38
CA ILE A 608 5.00 50.80 -30.24
C ILE A 608 4.79 51.57 -28.95
N GLU A 609 5.12 52.86 -28.93
CA GLU A 609 4.90 53.75 -27.80
C GLU A 609 3.42 53.89 -27.45
N VAL A 610 2.54 53.96 -28.46
CA VAL A 610 1.08 54.08 -28.26
C VAL A 610 0.40 52.74 -27.94
N ASN A 611 0.83 51.65 -28.58
CA ASN A 611 0.16 50.34 -28.47
C ASN A 611 0.91 49.32 -27.59
N GLY A 612 1.99 49.72 -26.95
CA GLY A 612 2.72 48.90 -25.99
C GLY A 612 1.93 48.80 -24.68
N GLU A 613 1.68 47.59 -24.20
CA GLU A 613 0.91 47.38 -22.96
C GLU A 613 1.76 46.80 -21.82
N LYS A 614 2.53 45.74 -22.10
CA LYS A 614 3.17 44.93 -21.06
C LYS A 614 4.65 44.65 -21.33
N LEU A 615 5.47 44.63 -20.29
CA LEU A 615 6.90 44.28 -20.35
C LEU A 615 7.17 42.91 -19.74
N ASP A 616 8.14 42.20 -20.30
CA ASP A 616 8.75 40.95 -19.80
C ASP A 616 10.26 40.96 -20.14
N GLY A 617 11.06 41.45 -19.18
CA GLY A 617 12.50 41.65 -19.42
C GLY A 617 12.73 42.69 -20.52
N ASP A 618 13.42 42.28 -21.58
CA ASP A 618 13.67 43.14 -22.74
C ASP A 618 12.51 43.15 -23.76
N LEU A 619 11.44 42.36 -23.56
CA LEU A 619 10.34 42.23 -24.51
C LEU A 619 9.15 43.10 -24.11
N LEU A 620 8.69 43.94 -25.03
CA LEU A 620 7.48 44.75 -24.93
C LEU A 620 6.38 44.14 -25.82
N TYR A 621 5.27 43.78 -25.19
CA TYR A 621 4.05 43.33 -25.85
C TYR A 621 3.35 44.54 -26.46
N PHE A 622 3.05 44.46 -27.75
CA PHE A 622 2.30 45.49 -28.45
C PHE A 622 1.24 44.85 -29.34
N TYR A 623 0.22 45.63 -29.70
CA TYR A 623 -0.81 45.18 -30.63
C TYR A 623 -0.96 46.09 -31.85
N ALA A 624 -1.50 45.53 -32.92
CA ALA A 624 -2.05 46.27 -34.05
C ALA A 624 -3.47 45.78 -34.32
N LEU A 625 -4.29 46.61 -34.96
CA LEU A 625 -5.63 46.22 -35.38
C LEU A 625 -5.55 45.58 -36.77
N ASP A 626 -6.20 44.43 -36.95
CA ASP A 626 -6.39 43.84 -38.28
C ASP A 626 -7.51 44.54 -39.07
N GLU A 627 -7.79 44.07 -40.29
CA GLU A 627 -8.85 44.61 -41.17
C GLU A 627 -10.25 44.57 -40.53
N ARG A 628 -10.46 43.68 -39.55
CA ARG A 628 -11.72 43.52 -38.81
C ARG A 628 -11.71 44.28 -37.48
N ARG A 629 -10.67 45.08 -37.23
CA ARG A 629 -10.42 45.81 -35.97
C ARG A 629 -10.23 44.91 -34.75
N ASN A 630 -9.85 43.65 -34.94
CA ASN A 630 -9.41 42.79 -33.84
C ASN A 630 -7.98 43.14 -33.46
N ARG A 631 -7.68 43.09 -32.16
CA ARG A 631 -6.31 43.25 -31.67
C ARG A 631 -5.50 42.02 -32.02
N ARG A 632 -4.38 42.21 -32.72
CA ARG A 632 -3.39 41.18 -33.00
C ARG A 632 -2.08 41.53 -32.29
N TRP A 633 -1.52 40.56 -31.59
CA TRP A 633 -0.40 40.73 -30.68
C TRP A 633 0.93 40.41 -31.35
N GLY A 634 1.95 41.21 -31.00
CA GLY A 634 3.35 41.08 -31.40
C GLY A 634 4.29 41.41 -30.25
N LEU A 635 5.60 41.22 -30.49
CA LEU A 635 6.65 41.42 -29.49
C LEU A 635 7.77 42.30 -30.05
N TRP A 636 8.16 43.31 -29.28
CA TRP A 636 9.25 44.23 -29.59
C TRP A 636 10.39 44.05 -28.58
N ASN A 637 11.62 43.88 -29.05
CA ASN A 637 12.78 43.83 -28.16
C ASN A 637 13.31 45.25 -27.93
N VAL A 638 13.17 45.77 -26.71
CA VAL A 638 13.56 47.13 -26.31
C VAL A 638 15.07 47.33 -26.44
N ARG A 639 15.87 46.36 -25.97
CA ARG A 639 17.34 46.43 -26.01
C ARG A 639 17.89 46.37 -27.44
N ALA A 640 17.35 45.46 -28.25
CA ALA A 640 17.77 45.29 -29.65
C ALA A 640 17.19 46.37 -30.57
N GLY A 641 16.13 47.06 -30.15
CA GLY A 641 15.45 48.07 -30.96
C GLY A 641 14.77 47.49 -32.20
N SER A 642 14.31 46.24 -32.14
CA SER A 642 13.75 45.51 -33.29
C SER A 642 12.49 44.73 -32.95
N GLU A 643 11.62 44.54 -33.95
CA GLU A 643 10.42 43.69 -33.83
C GLU A 643 10.81 42.21 -33.91
N THR A 644 10.42 41.45 -32.89
CA THR A 644 10.68 40.00 -32.81
C THR A 644 9.50 39.20 -33.36
N VAL A 645 8.27 39.62 -33.05
CA VAL A 645 7.03 38.99 -33.52
C VAL A 645 6.11 40.04 -34.11
N LYS A 646 5.68 39.83 -35.35
CA LYS A 646 4.70 40.68 -36.02
C LYS A 646 3.35 40.58 -35.31
N PRO A 647 2.55 41.67 -35.27
CA PRO A 647 1.24 41.70 -34.62
C PRO A 647 0.23 40.88 -35.41
N THR A 648 0.32 39.56 -35.29
CA THR A 648 -0.42 38.57 -36.09
C THR A 648 -1.06 37.51 -35.21
N LEU A 649 -0.73 37.41 -33.92
CA LEU A 649 -1.28 36.38 -33.03
C LEU A 649 -2.56 36.89 -32.36
N ASP A 650 -3.52 36.00 -32.07
CA ASP A 650 -4.75 36.35 -31.36
C ASP A 650 -4.47 36.71 -29.90
N ARG A 651 -3.51 36.00 -29.29
CA ARG A 651 -3.09 36.20 -27.89
C ARG A 651 -1.68 35.64 -27.66
N ILE A 652 -0.94 36.26 -26.74
CA ILE A 652 0.34 35.75 -26.23
C ILE A 652 0.24 35.77 -24.70
N GLU A 653 0.44 34.62 -24.05
CA GLU A 653 0.58 34.52 -22.60
C GLU A 653 2.02 34.89 -22.17
N ASP A 654 2.26 35.03 -20.88
CA ASP A 654 3.56 35.43 -20.34
C ASP A 654 4.65 34.37 -20.58
N PHE A 655 5.90 34.80 -20.74
CA PHE A 655 7.01 33.87 -20.95
C PHE A 655 7.34 33.13 -19.66
N THR A 656 7.46 31.81 -19.77
CA THR A 656 8.00 30.92 -18.74
C THR A 656 9.20 30.18 -19.32
N ASP A 657 10.38 30.35 -18.72
CA ASP A 657 11.65 29.73 -19.18
C ASP A 657 11.96 29.95 -20.67
N ASP A 658 11.69 31.16 -21.21
CA ASP A 658 11.85 31.52 -22.63
C ASP A 658 10.78 31.02 -23.60
N TRP A 659 9.70 30.40 -23.10
CA TRP A 659 8.57 29.98 -23.92
C TRP A 659 7.25 30.64 -23.49
N ALA A 660 6.41 31.01 -24.46
CA ALA A 660 5.09 31.59 -24.23
C ALA A 660 4.02 30.78 -24.95
N LYS A 661 2.86 30.57 -24.31
CA LYS A 661 1.71 30.02 -25.04
C LYS A 661 1.16 31.11 -25.93
N ALA A 662 0.88 30.78 -27.18
CA ALA A 662 0.33 31.72 -28.14
C ALA A 662 -0.89 31.11 -28.82
N GLN A 663 -1.86 31.97 -29.11
CA GLN A 663 -3.07 31.62 -29.84
C GLN A 663 -2.99 32.21 -31.25
N ASP A 664 -3.28 31.37 -32.25
CA ASP A 664 -3.41 31.77 -33.65
C ASP A 664 -4.60 31.04 -34.30
N HIS A 665 -5.50 31.82 -34.89
CA HIS A 665 -6.77 31.36 -35.46
C HIS A 665 -7.57 30.46 -34.50
N ASP A 666 -7.75 30.94 -33.27
CA ASP A 666 -8.45 30.24 -32.16
C ASP A 666 -7.78 28.93 -31.69
N ARG A 667 -6.56 28.61 -32.16
CA ARG A 667 -5.81 27.43 -31.73
C ARG A 667 -4.59 27.81 -30.91
N TRP A 668 -4.30 27.01 -29.89
CA TRP A 668 -3.21 27.23 -28.95
C TRP A 668 -1.98 26.40 -29.29
N GLY A 669 -0.80 26.99 -29.12
CA GLY A 669 0.51 26.37 -29.23
C GLY A 669 1.53 27.08 -28.34
N VAL A 670 2.82 26.88 -28.61
CA VAL A 670 3.93 27.47 -27.84
C VAL A 670 4.99 28.05 -28.77
N ILE A 671 5.41 29.29 -28.49
CA ILE A 671 6.49 30.01 -29.17
C ILE A 671 7.68 30.24 -28.24
N ASP A 672 8.89 30.39 -28.79
CA ASP A 672 10.08 30.84 -28.05
C ASP A 672 10.17 32.39 -27.99
N ARG A 673 11.18 32.94 -27.28
CA ARG A 673 11.42 34.40 -27.19
C ARG A 673 11.70 35.07 -28.54
N GLN A 674 12.02 34.30 -29.60
CA GLN A 674 12.17 34.78 -30.97
C GLN A 674 10.87 34.71 -31.77
N GLY A 675 9.78 34.17 -31.20
CA GLY A 675 8.49 34.01 -31.86
C GLY A 675 8.34 32.77 -32.71
N LYS A 676 9.31 31.86 -32.68
CA LYS A 676 9.25 30.63 -33.46
C LYS A 676 8.37 29.61 -32.75
N TRP A 677 7.45 28.97 -33.48
CA TRP A 677 6.62 27.89 -32.96
C TRP A 677 7.46 26.65 -32.62
N VAL A 678 7.48 26.31 -31.34
CA VAL A 678 8.06 25.07 -30.79
C VAL A 678 6.99 23.99 -30.69
N VAL A 679 5.75 24.38 -30.38
CA VAL A 679 4.56 23.54 -30.46
C VAL A 679 3.56 24.26 -31.35
N PRO A 680 3.12 23.66 -32.48
CA PRO A 680 2.22 24.33 -33.40
C PRO A 680 0.86 24.62 -32.75
N ALA A 681 0.17 25.65 -33.24
CA ALA A 681 -1.17 26.04 -32.80
C ALA A 681 -2.23 25.00 -33.21
N THR A 682 -2.34 23.91 -32.44
CA THR A 682 -3.24 22.79 -32.75
C THR A 682 -4.15 22.40 -31.60
N TYR A 683 -4.14 23.11 -30.47
CA TYR A 683 -4.94 22.77 -29.28
C TYR A 683 -6.16 23.70 -29.15
N SER A 684 -7.26 23.22 -28.58
CA SER A 684 -8.50 23.99 -28.44
C SER A 684 -8.42 25.05 -27.34
N GLY A 685 -7.62 24.80 -26.31
CA GLY A 685 -7.49 25.70 -25.16
C GLY A 685 -6.08 25.69 -24.57
N SER A 686 -5.68 26.80 -23.94
CA SER A 686 -4.38 26.91 -23.29
C SER A 686 -4.23 26.03 -22.05
N TYR A 687 -5.35 25.59 -21.45
CA TYR A 687 -5.40 24.66 -20.32
C TYR A 687 -5.04 23.22 -20.71
N GLU A 688 -4.99 22.90 -22.01
CA GLU A 688 -4.52 21.60 -22.51
C GLU A 688 -2.99 21.52 -22.55
N LEU A 689 -2.31 22.64 -22.30
CA LEU A 689 -0.86 22.79 -22.36
C LEU A 689 -0.34 23.26 -21.01
N ASP A 690 0.39 22.43 -20.29
CA ASP A 690 0.91 22.73 -18.95
C ASP A 690 2.44 22.75 -18.94
N TYR A 691 3.03 23.88 -18.57
CA TYR A 691 4.47 23.95 -18.34
C TYR A 691 4.83 23.17 -17.07
N LEU A 692 5.67 22.15 -17.22
CA LEU A 692 6.23 21.42 -16.08
C LEU A 692 7.50 22.08 -15.55
N GLY A 693 8.17 22.88 -16.37
CA GLY A 693 9.48 23.48 -16.07
C GLY A 693 10.63 22.71 -16.74
N ASN A 694 11.83 23.29 -16.69
CA ASN A 694 13.04 22.75 -17.35
C ASN A 694 12.80 22.42 -18.82
N GLY A 695 12.01 23.23 -19.53
CA GLY A 695 11.70 23.04 -20.96
C GLY A 695 10.87 21.81 -21.30
N TYR A 696 10.05 21.31 -20.37
CA TYR A 696 8.98 20.37 -20.70
C TYR A 696 7.60 21.01 -20.67
N LEU A 697 6.80 20.65 -21.67
CA LEU A 697 5.37 20.94 -21.74
C LEU A 697 4.59 19.63 -21.71
N LEU A 698 3.61 19.55 -20.84
CA LEU A 698 2.62 18.48 -20.81
C LEU A 698 1.43 18.89 -21.66
N ALA A 699 1.13 18.12 -22.69
CA ALA A 699 -0.01 18.33 -23.57
C ALA A 699 -1.07 17.24 -23.34
N ARG A 700 -2.35 17.62 -23.20
CA ARG A 700 -3.46 16.68 -23.11
C ARG A 700 -3.80 16.12 -24.49
N GLU A 701 -4.02 14.81 -24.60
CA GLU A 701 -4.42 14.19 -25.86
C GLU A 701 -5.91 14.51 -26.15
N PRO A 702 -6.29 14.81 -27.41
CA PRO A 702 -7.68 14.99 -27.80
C PRO A 702 -8.47 13.69 -27.58
N LYS A 703 -9.61 13.76 -26.88
CA LYS A 703 -10.50 12.59 -26.72
C LYS A 703 -11.22 12.30 -28.03
N GLY A 704 -11.10 11.06 -28.52
CA GLY A 704 -11.95 10.54 -29.61
C GLY A 704 -13.37 10.24 -29.12
N GLU A 705 -14.33 10.18 -30.03
CA GLU A 705 -15.77 10.00 -29.73
C GLU A 705 -16.10 8.74 -28.89
N ASP A 706 -15.24 7.72 -28.90
CA ASP A 706 -15.43 6.45 -28.16
C ASP A 706 -14.76 6.39 -26.77
N SER A 707 -14.19 7.49 -26.27
CA SER A 707 -13.46 7.51 -25.00
C SER A 707 -14.36 7.82 -23.79
N SER A 708 -15.04 6.81 -23.24
CA SER A 708 -15.86 6.92 -22.01
C SER A 708 -15.06 7.00 -20.69
N GLY A 709 -13.75 7.29 -20.76
CA GLY A 709 -12.86 7.31 -19.59
C GLY A 709 -12.87 8.64 -18.83
N TYR A 710 -12.97 8.55 -17.50
CA TYR A 710 -12.84 9.69 -16.57
C TYR A 710 -11.40 10.24 -16.45
N ARG A 711 -10.40 9.54 -17.00
CA ARG A 711 -8.99 9.96 -16.99
C ARG A 711 -8.59 10.60 -18.32
N ASP A 712 -7.62 11.48 -18.24
CA ASP A 712 -7.06 12.18 -19.39
C ASP A 712 -5.70 11.58 -19.74
N ASP A 713 -5.49 11.33 -21.03
CA ASP A 713 -4.21 10.90 -21.56
C ASP A 713 -3.34 12.13 -21.87
N TYR A 714 -2.03 11.99 -21.72
CA TYR A 714 -1.09 13.10 -21.92
C TYR A 714 0.09 12.73 -22.83
N ARG A 715 0.79 13.74 -23.33
CA ARG A 715 2.13 13.64 -23.91
C ARG A 715 3.05 14.69 -23.31
N LEU A 716 4.29 14.30 -23.09
CA LEU A 716 5.34 15.23 -22.73
C LEU A 716 6.09 15.68 -24.00
N ILE A 717 6.32 16.98 -24.10
CA ILE A 717 7.03 17.62 -25.20
C ILE A 717 8.25 18.33 -24.64
N ASN A 718 9.44 17.99 -25.16
CA ASN A 718 10.66 18.73 -24.87
C ASN A 718 10.70 20.00 -25.74
N LEU A 719 10.57 21.17 -25.13
CA LEU A 719 10.52 22.47 -25.80
C LEU A 719 11.87 22.90 -26.40
N ARG A 720 13.00 22.32 -25.99
CA ARG A 720 14.31 22.58 -26.61
C ARG A 720 14.50 21.81 -27.91
N THR A 721 13.91 20.62 -28.02
CA THR A 721 14.13 19.72 -29.17
C THR A 721 12.90 19.49 -30.04
N GLY A 722 11.70 19.84 -29.55
CA GLY A 722 10.40 19.53 -30.17
C GLY A 722 9.98 18.06 -30.09
N LYS A 723 10.80 17.17 -29.48
CA LYS A 723 10.51 15.72 -29.39
C LYS A 723 9.33 15.44 -28.46
N ARG A 724 8.49 14.47 -28.83
CA ARG A 724 7.27 14.06 -28.12
C ARG A 724 7.42 12.66 -27.51
N SER A 725 6.83 12.43 -26.34
CA SER A 725 6.77 11.11 -25.71
C SER A 725 5.72 10.18 -26.33
N VAL A 726 5.74 8.90 -25.94
CA VAL A 726 4.56 8.03 -26.03
C VAL A 726 3.40 8.63 -25.23
N VAL A 727 2.18 8.15 -25.46
CA VAL A 727 1.02 8.56 -24.66
C VAL A 727 1.23 8.07 -23.23
N LEU A 728 1.01 8.96 -22.28
CA LEU A 728 1.13 8.73 -20.84
C LEU A 728 -0.27 8.49 -20.27
N HIS A 729 -0.37 7.51 -19.37
CA HIS A 729 -1.64 7.15 -18.73
C HIS A 729 -2.09 8.21 -17.71
N ASP A 730 -1.13 8.88 -17.06
CA ASP A 730 -1.36 9.89 -16.03
C ASP A 730 -0.32 11.02 -16.15
N ARG A 731 -0.57 12.10 -15.40
CA ARG A 731 0.38 13.21 -15.25
C ARG A 731 1.71 12.70 -14.67
N PRO A 732 2.87 13.07 -15.24
CA PRO A 732 4.17 12.70 -14.68
C PRO A 732 4.35 13.19 -13.24
N GLN A 733 4.99 12.36 -12.41
CA GLN A 733 5.42 12.72 -11.07
C GLN A 733 6.68 13.59 -11.16
N ASP A 734 6.66 14.75 -10.49
CA ASP A 734 7.84 15.62 -10.37
C ASP A 734 8.88 14.98 -9.44
N LEU A 735 10.13 15.01 -9.88
CA LEU A 735 11.28 14.48 -9.17
C LEU A 735 12.25 15.62 -8.84
N LYS A 736 13.15 15.38 -7.88
CA LYS A 736 14.20 16.35 -7.55
C LYS A 736 15.04 16.67 -8.80
N GLN A 737 15.62 17.87 -8.81
CA GLN A 737 16.49 18.36 -9.89
C GLN A 737 15.81 18.47 -11.26
N GLY A 738 14.47 18.52 -11.35
CA GLY A 738 13.78 18.76 -12.63
C GLY A 738 13.60 17.54 -13.52
N ARG A 739 13.65 16.36 -12.92
CA ARG A 739 13.32 15.12 -13.58
C ARG A 739 11.83 14.82 -13.44
N TYR A 740 11.30 13.95 -14.29
CA TYR A 740 9.92 13.48 -14.18
C TYR A 740 9.85 11.97 -14.37
N LEU A 741 8.99 11.31 -13.60
CA LEU A 741 8.70 9.90 -13.75
C LEU A 741 7.27 9.73 -14.25
N ALA A 742 7.09 9.07 -15.40
CA ALA A 742 5.77 8.85 -15.98
C ALA A 742 5.52 7.38 -16.30
N GLN A 743 4.23 7.06 -16.43
CA GLN A 743 3.75 5.76 -16.85
C GLN A 743 3.22 5.89 -18.28
N GLY A 744 3.83 5.17 -19.22
CA GLY A 744 3.33 5.04 -20.58
C GLY A 744 2.02 4.25 -20.60
N LYS A 745 1.14 4.56 -21.55
CA LYS A 745 -0.10 3.81 -21.84
C LYS A 745 0.19 2.38 -22.32
N ASP A 746 1.41 2.13 -22.77
CA ASP A 746 1.95 0.81 -23.08
C ASP A 746 2.46 0.06 -21.83
N GLY A 747 2.32 0.63 -20.64
CA GLY A 747 2.77 0.02 -19.39
C GLY A 747 4.24 0.27 -19.06
N ALA A 748 5.00 1.05 -19.83
CA ALA A 748 6.40 1.30 -19.52
C ALA A 748 6.61 2.42 -18.48
N THR A 749 7.60 2.24 -17.60
CA THR A 749 8.07 3.30 -16.70
C THR A 749 9.12 4.14 -17.41
N LEU A 750 8.87 5.46 -17.51
CA LEU A 750 9.68 6.41 -18.27
C LEU A 750 10.31 7.44 -17.34
N LEU A 751 11.63 7.62 -17.44
CA LEU A 751 12.36 8.70 -16.78
C LEU A 751 12.65 9.81 -17.79
N PHE A 752 12.23 11.02 -17.46
CA PHE A 752 12.58 12.24 -18.16
C PHE A 752 13.63 12.97 -17.35
N ASP A 753 14.82 13.18 -17.92
CA ASP A 753 15.89 13.92 -17.26
C ASP A 753 15.69 15.44 -17.39
N ALA A 754 16.44 16.21 -16.59
CA ALA A 754 16.35 17.67 -16.55
C ALA A 754 16.80 18.37 -17.85
N GLN A 755 17.55 17.67 -18.69
CA GLN A 755 18.09 18.18 -19.95
C GLN A 755 17.13 17.96 -21.13
N GLY A 756 16.05 17.20 -20.94
CA GLY A 756 15.09 16.93 -21.99
C GLY A 756 15.15 15.51 -22.59
N GLY A 757 16.00 14.63 -22.04
CA GLY A 757 16.14 13.24 -22.46
C GLY A 757 15.09 12.32 -21.84
N MET A 758 14.74 11.26 -22.57
CA MET A 758 13.78 10.23 -22.14
C MET A 758 14.47 8.86 -22.13
N THR A 759 14.35 8.14 -21.03
CA THR A 759 14.84 6.77 -20.86
C THR A 759 13.69 5.85 -20.46
N ARG A 760 13.51 4.75 -21.19
CA ARG A 760 12.66 3.63 -20.76
C ARG A 760 13.41 2.87 -19.66
N LEU A 761 12.91 2.92 -18.43
CA LEU A 761 13.53 2.23 -17.31
C LEU A 761 13.10 0.76 -17.25
N PHE A 762 11.83 0.48 -17.55
CA PHE A 762 11.25 -0.85 -17.39
C PHE A 762 9.97 -1.05 -18.21
N GLU A 763 9.72 -2.31 -18.58
CA GLU A 763 8.50 -2.77 -19.25
C GLU A 763 7.51 -3.33 -18.21
N GLY A 764 6.45 -2.58 -17.87
CA GLY A 764 5.39 -3.01 -16.96
C GLY A 764 5.08 -2.00 -15.85
N GLU A 765 3.85 -2.04 -15.34
CA GLU A 765 3.37 -1.10 -14.33
C GLU A 765 3.92 -1.48 -12.94
N PRO A 766 4.68 -0.59 -12.27
CA PRO A 766 5.20 -0.84 -10.94
C PRO A 766 4.13 -0.62 -9.87
N GLU A 767 4.28 -1.33 -8.75
CA GLU A 767 3.41 -1.13 -7.58
C GLU A 767 3.73 0.16 -6.84
N ARG A 768 5.03 0.42 -6.69
CA ARG A 768 5.55 1.57 -5.95
C ARG A 768 6.70 2.15 -6.73
N LYS A 769 6.70 3.48 -6.85
CA LYS A 769 7.75 4.25 -7.51
C LYS A 769 8.11 5.43 -6.61
N GLU A 770 9.36 5.48 -6.17
CA GLU A 770 9.84 6.52 -5.25
C GLU A 770 11.27 6.95 -5.62
N GLN A 771 11.64 8.18 -5.28
CA GLN A 771 12.99 8.67 -5.45
C GLN A 771 13.67 8.86 -4.09
N PHE A 772 14.85 8.26 -3.93
CA PHE A 772 15.72 8.41 -2.76
C PHE A 772 17.06 9.01 -3.19
N GLY A 773 17.26 10.30 -2.90
CA GLY A 773 18.43 11.04 -3.38
C GLY A 773 18.58 10.93 -4.90
N ASP A 774 19.71 10.37 -5.34
CA ASP A 774 20.03 10.14 -6.75
C ASP A 774 19.49 8.81 -7.30
N TRP A 775 18.64 8.09 -6.57
CA TRP A 775 18.12 6.79 -6.99
C TRP A 775 16.60 6.78 -7.17
N ILE A 776 16.11 6.09 -8.20
CA ILE A 776 14.69 5.75 -8.37
C ILE A 776 14.49 4.29 -8.00
N TYR A 777 13.65 4.08 -7.00
CA TYR A 777 13.18 2.80 -6.55
C TYR A 777 11.91 2.41 -7.30
N VAL A 778 11.90 1.20 -7.83
CA VAL A 778 10.75 0.60 -8.49
C VAL A 778 10.47 -0.75 -7.84
N GLN A 779 9.35 -0.85 -7.14
CA GLN A 779 8.82 -2.08 -6.58
C GLN A 779 7.72 -2.63 -7.48
N TYR A 780 7.60 -3.95 -7.53
CA TYR A 780 6.60 -4.63 -8.32
C TYR A 780 5.74 -5.51 -7.41
N ARG A 781 4.47 -5.65 -7.80
CA ARG A 781 3.64 -6.74 -7.27
C ARG A 781 4.26 -8.06 -7.65
N SER A 782 3.99 -9.08 -6.84
CA SER A 782 4.12 -10.46 -7.28
C SER A 782 3.44 -10.64 -8.64
N ARG A 783 4.06 -11.46 -9.48
CA ARG A 783 3.51 -11.80 -10.80
C ARG A 783 3.26 -13.28 -10.88
N ASN A 784 2.20 -13.64 -11.59
CA ASN A 784 1.81 -15.03 -11.75
C ASN A 784 2.31 -15.57 -13.09
N GLY A 785 2.89 -16.77 -13.05
CA GLY A 785 3.32 -17.54 -14.21
C GLY A 785 3.07 -19.03 -13.99
N ALA A 786 3.57 -19.88 -14.89
CA ALA A 786 3.47 -21.32 -14.73
C ALA A 786 4.78 -22.01 -15.08
N ILE A 787 5.20 -22.93 -14.21
CA ILE A 787 6.44 -23.70 -14.36
C ILE A 787 6.18 -25.13 -14.82
N ASP A 788 7.13 -25.68 -15.55
CA ASP A 788 7.22 -27.12 -15.80
C ASP A 788 7.82 -27.86 -14.58
N ALA A 789 7.91 -29.19 -14.69
CA ALA A 789 8.51 -30.06 -13.68
C ALA A 789 10.00 -29.83 -13.42
N ARG A 790 10.69 -29.03 -14.24
CA ARG A 790 12.08 -28.62 -14.01
C ARG A 790 12.16 -27.25 -13.33
N GLY A 791 11.02 -26.62 -13.07
CA GLY A 791 10.92 -25.28 -12.52
C GLY A 791 11.16 -24.18 -13.57
N ASN A 792 11.13 -24.47 -14.86
CA ASN A 792 11.25 -23.47 -15.92
C ASN A 792 9.89 -22.84 -16.23
N PHE A 793 9.84 -21.52 -16.36
CA PHE A 793 8.62 -20.83 -16.76
C PHE A 793 8.24 -21.18 -18.21
N LYS A 794 7.09 -21.85 -18.38
CA LYS A 794 6.43 -22.05 -19.68
C LYS A 794 5.49 -20.89 -19.99
N VAL A 795 4.83 -20.37 -18.96
CA VAL A 795 4.11 -19.09 -19.00
C VAL A 795 4.89 -18.09 -18.16
N PRO A 796 5.40 -16.99 -18.74
CA PRO A 796 6.23 -16.04 -18.03
C PRO A 796 5.43 -15.27 -16.97
N PRO A 797 6.05 -14.94 -15.81
CA PRO A 797 5.40 -14.20 -14.74
C PRO A 797 5.35 -12.70 -15.04
N THR A 798 4.56 -12.31 -16.05
CA THR A 798 4.41 -10.91 -16.49
C THR A 798 3.07 -10.29 -16.06
N HIS A 799 2.22 -11.03 -15.34
CA HIS A 799 0.78 -10.79 -15.19
C HIS A 799 0.40 -10.52 -13.71
N GLY A 800 -0.49 -9.54 -13.46
CA GLY A 800 -0.79 -9.03 -12.11
C GLY A 800 -1.87 -9.77 -11.31
N GLU A 801 -2.81 -10.45 -11.98
CA GLU A 801 -3.81 -11.33 -11.36
C GLU A 801 -3.97 -12.58 -12.23
N PHE A 802 -3.92 -13.75 -11.61
CA PHE A 802 -4.10 -15.05 -12.27
C PHE A 802 -5.20 -15.79 -11.52
N ASN A 803 -6.14 -16.36 -12.26
CA ASN A 803 -7.25 -17.12 -11.70
C ASN A 803 -6.91 -18.62 -11.86
N PRO A 804 -6.95 -19.44 -10.78
CA PRO A 804 -5.79 -20.25 -10.40
C PRO A 804 -5.59 -21.62 -11.08
N PHE A 805 -6.23 -21.91 -12.23
CA PHE A 805 -6.25 -23.29 -12.71
C PHE A 805 -6.15 -23.40 -14.22
N PHE A 806 -5.13 -24.15 -14.68
CA PHE A 806 -5.19 -24.79 -15.98
C PHE A 806 -6.33 -25.80 -15.93
N VAL A 807 -7.45 -25.43 -16.53
CA VAL A 807 -8.63 -26.29 -16.63
C VAL A 807 -8.24 -27.56 -17.40
N GLN A 808 -8.35 -28.69 -16.70
CA GLN A 808 -8.05 -30.02 -17.23
C GLN A 808 -9.32 -30.66 -17.80
N PRO A 809 -9.20 -31.54 -18.81
CA PRO A 809 -7.96 -31.95 -19.48
C PRO A 809 -7.49 -31.01 -20.60
N GLU A 810 -8.18 -29.89 -20.86
CA GLU A 810 -7.89 -29.02 -21.99
C GLU A 810 -6.56 -28.26 -21.90
N GLY A 811 -5.99 -28.11 -20.70
CA GLY A 811 -4.76 -27.35 -20.50
C GLY A 811 -4.95 -25.87 -20.82
N LEU A 812 -6.09 -25.29 -20.43
CA LEU A 812 -6.44 -23.89 -20.71
C LEU A 812 -6.47 -23.04 -19.43
N ALA A 813 -5.91 -21.84 -19.48
CA ALA A 813 -5.91 -20.91 -18.37
C ALA A 813 -6.43 -19.53 -18.80
N ARG A 814 -7.07 -18.82 -17.87
CA ARG A 814 -7.50 -17.43 -18.03
C ARG A 814 -6.48 -16.51 -17.33
N VAL A 815 -5.75 -15.72 -18.10
CA VAL A 815 -4.56 -14.94 -17.67
C VAL A 815 -4.80 -13.44 -17.86
N SER A 816 -4.51 -12.59 -16.86
CA SER A 816 -4.68 -11.12 -16.96
C SER A 816 -3.38 -10.40 -17.35
N ASP A 817 -3.33 -9.71 -18.49
CA ASP A 817 -2.18 -8.90 -18.94
C ASP A 817 -2.04 -7.53 -18.24
N GLY A 818 -2.73 -7.35 -17.12
CA GLY A 818 -2.77 -6.09 -16.37
C GLY A 818 -3.79 -5.10 -16.92
N GLN A 819 -4.31 -5.31 -18.13
CA GLN A 819 -5.36 -4.49 -18.74
C GLN A 819 -6.60 -5.32 -19.09
N ARG A 820 -6.42 -6.58 -19.54
CA ARG A 820 -7.50 -7.49 -19.94
C ARG A 820 -7.17 -8.95 -19.61
N TYR A 821 -8.22 -9.76 -19.49
CA TYR A 821 -8.09 -11.22 -19.42
C TYR A 821 -7.93 -11.82 -20.83
N ARG A 822 -7.13 -12.88 -20.91
CA ARG A 822 -6.80 -13.64 -22.12
C ARG A 822 -6.92 -15.14 -21.83
N LEU A 823 -7.41 -15.91 -22.79
CA LEU A 823 -7.38 -17.36 -22.72
C LEU A 823 -6.07 -17.86 -23.32
N MET A 824 -5.33 -18.70 -22.61
CA MET A 824 -4.05 -19.26 -23.05
C MET A 824 -4.05 -20.78 -22.95
N ASP A 825 -3.29 -21.43 -23.84
CA ASP A 825 -2.99 -22.87 -23.73
C ASP A 825 -1.75 -23.14 -22.85
N GLU A 826 -1.50 -24.42 -22.58
CA GLU A 826 -0.35 -24.92 -21.80
C GLU A 826 1.03 -24.55 -22.38
N ASN A 827 1.10 -24.12 -23.64
CA ASN A 827 2.34 -23.65 -24.26
C ASN A 827 2.50 -22.12 -24.17
N GLY A 828 1.58 -21.43 -23.47
CA GLY A 828 1.58 -19.97 -23.35
C GLY A 828 1.06 -19.25 -24.58
N LYS A 829 0.41 -19.95 -25.53
CA LYS A 829 -0.17 -19.33 -26.71
C LYS A 829 -1.55 -18.77 -26.39
N THR A 830 -1.72 -17.46 -26.62
CA THR A 830 -3.02 -16.80 -26.52
C THR A 830 -4.00 -17.31 -27.58
N LEU A 831 -5.14 -17.81 -27.12
CA LEU A 831 -6.31 -18.16 -27.90
C LEU A 831 -7.28 -16.96 -27.93
N LEU A 832 -8.17 -16.91 -28.93
CA LEU A 832 -9.25 -15.91 -29.01
C LEU A 832 -8.76 -14.45 -28.92
N GLN A 833 -7.78 -14.07 -29.76
CA GLN A 833 -7.11 -12.76 -29.73
C GLN A 833 -8.06 -11.55 -29.67
N ALA A 834 -9.23 -11.63 -30.31
CA ALA A 834 -10.23 -10.55 -30.34
C ALA A 834 -11.22 -10.58 -29.16
N ARG A 835 -11.38 -11.74 -28.48
CA ARG A 835 -12.34 -11.97 -27.38
C ARG A 835 -11.66 -12.84 -26.32
N GLY A 836 -10.78 -12.24 -25.51
CA GLY A 836 -9.83 -12.97 -24.67
C GLY A 836 -10.32 -13.29 -23.24
N ASP A 837 -11.38 -12.66 -22.76
CA ASP A 837 -11.74 -12.64 -21.34
C ASP A 837 -12.63 -13.81 -20.88
N GLY A 838 -12.82 -14.82 -21.74
CA GLY A 838 -13.70 -15.96 -21.50
C GLY A 838 -13.14 -16.96 -20.49
N THR A 839 -14.05 -17.64 -19.80
CA THR A 839 -13.74 -18.70 -18.84
C THR A 839 -13.80 -20.08 -19.52
N PRO A 840 -12.72 -20.88 -19.51
CA PRO A 840 -12.75 -22.23 -20.07
C PRO A 840 -13.63 -23.18 -19.24
N LEU A 841 -14.35 -24.07 -19.91
CA LEU A 841 -15.18 -25.12 -19.28
C LEU A 841 -14.47 -26.47 -19.36
N ALA A 842 -14.20 -27.08 -18.21
CA ALA A 842 -13.53 -28.37 -18.09
C ALA A 842 -14.30 -29.46 -18.82
N SER A 843 -13.59 -30.36 -19.49
CA SER A 843 -14.13 -31.52 -20.24
C SER A 843 -15.07 -31.21 -21.41
N MET A 844 -15.24 -29.94 -21.77
CA MET A 844 -16.19 -29.49 -22.80
C MET A 844 -15.51 -28.90 -24.04
N LYS A 845 -14.23 -28.52 -23.99
CA LYS A 845 -13.55 -27.72 -25.04
C LYS A 845 -14.37 -26.48 -25.44
N ARG A 846 -14.86 -25.74 -24.45
CA ARG A 846 -15.67 -24.51 -24.62
C ARG A 846 -15.13 -23.39 -23.76
N ALA A 847 -15.48 -22.17 -24.14
CA ALA A 847 -15.28 -20.97 -23.33
C ALA A 847 -16.60 -20.21 -23.18
N VAL A 848 -16.78 -19.56 -22.04
CA VAL A 848 -17.96 -18.73 -21.72
C VAL A 848 -17.54 -17.29 -21.55
N PHE A 849 -18.26 -16.38 -22.20
CA PHE A 849 -18.06 -14.94 -22.14
C PHE A 849 -19.23 -14.27 -21.46
N ARG A 850 -18.95 -13.20 -20.73
CA ARG A 850 -19.96 -12.33 -20.12
C ARG A 850 -20.22 -11.15 -21.04
N ASP A 851 -21.46 -11.02 -21.51
CA ASP A 851 -21.94 -9.91 -22.31
C ASP A 851 -22.78 -9.00 -21.40
N SER A 852 -22.11 -8.15 -20.63
CA SER A 852 -22.75 -7.27 -19.65
C SER A 852 -23.67 -6.25 -20.32
N LYS A 853 -23.40 -5.86 -21.58
CA LYS A 853 -24.24 -4.91 -22.35
C LYS A 853 -25.64 -5.47 -22.58
N ASN A 854 -25.74 -6.77 -22.85
CA ASN A 854 -27.01 -7.44 -23.14
C ASN A 854 -27.52 -8.29 -21.96
N SER A 855 -26.79 -8.33 -20.84
CA SER A 855 -27.02 -9.21 -19.70
C SER A 855 -27.15 -10.69 -20.14
N GLN A 856 -26.11 -11.19 -20.80
CA GLN A 856 -26.06 -12.54 -21.36
C GLN A 856 -24.76 -13.28 -21.06
N SER A 857 -24.83 -14.61 -21.02
CA SER A 857 -23.67 -15.51 -21.06
C SER A 857 -23.56 -16.08 -22.48
N VAL A 858 -22.39 -16.01 -23.10
CA VAL A 858 -22.16 -16.48 -24.47
C VAL A 858 -21.19 -17.66 -24.45
N MET A 859 -21.65 -18.84 -24.84
CA MET A 859 -20.80 -20.01 -24.99
C MET A 859 -20.23 -20.05 -26.42
N THR A 860 -18.93 -20.27 -26.54
CA THR A 860 -18.22 -20.39 -27.82
C THR A 860 -17.37 -21.66 -27.87
N ASP A 861 -16.96 -22.06 -29.07
CA ASP A 861 -15.81 -22.93 -29.23
C ASP A 861 -14.48 -22.18 -28.98
N LEU A 862 -13.36 -22.90 -29.06
CA LEU A 862 -12.02 -22.36 -28.85
C LEU A 862 -11.49 -21.56 -30.05
N GLN A 863 -12.26 -21.43 -31.15
CA GLN A 863 -12.00 -20.54 -32.28
C GLN A 863 -12.81 -19.24 -32.18
N GLY A 864 -13.70 -19.12 -31.19
CA GLY A 864 -14.52 -17.93 -30.92
C GLY A 864 -15.85 -17.93 -31.68
N ARG A 865 -16.19 -19.05 -32.34
CA ARG A 865 -17.50 -19.22 -32.97
C ARG A 865 -18.53 -19.45 -31.88
N GLU A 866 -19.57 -18.64 -31.92
CA GLU A 866 -20.67 -18.72 -30.96
C GLU A 866 -21.46 -20.01 -31.13
N ILE A 867 -21.69 -20.70 -30.02
CA ILE A 867 -22.50 -21.92 -29.95
C ILE A 867 -23.92 -21.57 -29.49
N THR A 868 -24.05 -20.81 -28.40
CA THR A 868 -25.35 -20.44 -27.82
C THR A 868 -25.23 -19.27 -26.86
N ARG A 869 -26.32 -18.52 -26.70
CA ARG A 869 -26.50 -17.46 -25.70
C ARG A 869 -27.50 -17.87 -24.63
N PHE A 870 -27.20 -17.49 -23.39
CA PHE A 870 -28.08 -17.66 -22.24
C PHE A 870 -28.44 -16.29 -21.69
N LYS A 871 -29.72 -16.09 -21.34
CA LYS A 871 -30.17 -14.89 -20.63
C LYS A 871 -29.56 -14.87 -19.23
N GLY A 872 -29.01 -13.73 -18.81
CA GLY A 872 -28.30 -13.54 -17.55
C GLY A 872 -26.77 -13.64 -17.73
N GLU A 873 -26.04 -12.76 -17.05
CA GLU A 873 -24.58 -12.67 -17.13
C GLU A 873 -23.85 -13.81 -16.39
N PHE A 874 -24.47 -14.36 -15.33
CA PHE A 874 -23.91 -15.41 -14.47
C PHE A 874 -24.76 -16.69 -14.56
N THR A 875 -25.15 -17.06 -15.78
CA THR A 875 -26.09 -18.16 -15.99
C THR A 875 -25.41 -19.51 -15.98
N LEU A 876 -24.13 -19.60 -16.35
CA LEU A 876 -23.35 -20.85 -16.30
C LEU A 876 -22.42 -20.79 -15.08
N ASP A 877 -22.42 -21.85 -14.26
CA ASP A 877 -21.45 -22.02 -13.18
C ASP A 877 -20.21 -22.72 -13.74
N GLU A 878 -19.22 -21.95 -14.19
CA GLU A 878 -18.08 -22.47 -14.94
C GLU A 878 -17.23 -23.47 -14.13
N ARG A 879 -17.26 -23.39 -12.79
CA ARG A 879 -16.52 -24.29 -11.89
C ARG A 879 -17.16 -25.67 -11.77
N SER A 880 -18.44 -25.79 -12.08
CA SER A 880 -19.16 -27.07 -12.08
C SER A 880 -18.93 -27.91 -13.35
N ALA A 881 -18.25 -27.35 -14.35
CA ALA A 881 -18.01 -28.03 -15.62
C ALA A 881 -17.26 -29.35 -15.40
N SER A 882 -17.87 -30.44 -15.84
CA SER A 882 -17.38 -31.80 -15.60
C SER A 882 -18.12 -32.78 -16.50
N GLU A 883 -17.43 -33.84 -16.94
CA GLU A 883 -18.00 -34.93 -17.72
C GLU A 883 -18.86 -34.48 -18.94
N GLY A 884 -18.45 -33.39 -19.60
CA GLY A 884 -19.09 -32.86 -20.80
C GLY A 884 -20.32 -31.96 -20.58
N VAL A 885 -20.66 -31.65 -19.33
CA VAL A 885 -21.77 -30.77 -18.95
C VAL A 885 -21.32 -29.67 -17.97
N VAL A 886 -22.13 -28.62 -17.87
CA VAL A 886 -21.97 -27.55 -16.87
C VAL A 886 -23.33 -27.19 -16.28
N VAL A 887 -23.35 -26.84 -14.99
CA VAL A 887 -24.57 -26.38 -14.32
C VAL A 887 -24.94 -25.00 -14.85
N TYR A 888 -26.24 -24.81 -15.12
CA TYR A 888 -26.79 -23.51 -15.46
C TYR A 888 -27.97 -23.13 -14.56
N ARG A 889 -28.12 -21.82 -14.33
CA ARG A 889 -29.21 -21.21 -13.58
C ARG A 889 -30.36 -20.80 -14.51
N GLY A 890 -31.50 -21.45 -14.38
CA GLY A 890 -32.74 -21.14 -15.10
C GLY A 890 -33.67 -20.19 -14.34
N GLN A 891 -34.96 -20.19 -14.70
CA GLN A 891 -35.95 -19.33 -14.06
C GLN A 891 -36.29 -19.79 -12.63
N GLY A 892 -36.38 -18.81 -11.72
CA GLY A 892 -36.67 -19.03 -10.30
C GLY A 892 -35.47 -19.56 -9.51
N ASP A 893 -34.24 -19.22 -9.92
CA ASP A 893 -32.98 -19.67 -9.29
C ASP A 893 -32.84 -21.19 -9.15
N ARG A 894 -33.42 -21.93 -10.11
CA ARG A 894 -33.28 -23.37 -10.21
C ARG A 894 -32.23 -23.78 -11.23
N TYR A 895 -31.58 -24.89 -10.98
CA TYR A 895 -30.42 -25.38 -11.69
C TYR A 895 -30.72 -26.60 -12.55
N GLY A 896 -29.99 -26.71 -13.65
CA GLY A 896 -30.00 -27.86 -14.55
C GLY A 896 -28.66 -27.98 -15.26
N PHE A 897 -28.55 -28.89 -16.24
CA PHE A 897 -27.33 -29.12 -17.00
C PHE A 897 -27.46 -28.70 -18.46
N VAL A 898 -26.38 -28.13 -19.00
CA VAL A 898 -26.20 -27.86 -20.42
C VAL A 898 -24.94 -28.56 -20.91
N ASN A 899 -25.00 -29.13 -22.12
CA ASN A 899 -23.87 -29.82 -22.74
C ASN A 899 -23.00 -28.87 -23.60
N ALA A 900 -21.92 -29.41 -24.17
CA ALA A 900 -20.99 -28.65 -25.02
C ALA A 900 -21.60 -28.11 -26.33
N ASP A 901 -22.79 -28.58 -26.74
CA ASP A 901 -23.52 -28.05 -27.90
C ASP A 901 -24.48 -26.90 -27.50
N GLY A 902 -24.46 -26.47 -26.24
CA GLY A 902 -25.39 -25.46 -25.71
C GLY A 902 -26.80 -26.00 -25.45
N LYS A 903 -27.03 -27.32 -25.58
CA LYS A 903 -28.35 -27.94 -25.38
C LYS A 903 -28.58 -28.23 -23.90
N ARG A 904 -29.75 -27.82 -23.38
CA ARG A 904 -30.21 -28.10 -22.02
C ARG A 904 -30.56 -29.59 -21.91
N VAL A 905 -29.65 -30.39 -21.37
CA VAL A 905 -29.85 -31.83 -21.19
C VAL A 905 -30.71 -32.14 -19.96
N VAL A 906 -30.61 -31.31 -18.91
CA VAL A 906 -31.50 -31.35 -17.74
C VAL A 906 -32.13 -29.96 -17.55
N GLY A 907 -33.45 -29.92 -17.42
CA GLY A 907 -34.20 -28.67 -17.16
C GLY A 907 -33.88 -28.07 -15.78
N PRO A 908 -34.20 -26.77 -15.54
CA PRO A 908 -33.86 -26.09 -14.30
C PRO A 908 -34.89 -26.42 -13.22
N TYR A 909 -34.76 -27.62 -12.62
CA TYR A 909 -35.74 -28.18 -11.70
C TYR A 909 -35.25 -28.25 -10.24
N PHE A 910 -33.97 -28.03 -9.99
CA PHE A 910 -33.32 -28.27 -8.71
C PHE A 910 -32.95 -26.97 -8.02
N ASP A 911 -33.16 -26.87 -6.71
CA ASP A 911 -32.79 -25.71 -5.90
C ASP A 911 -31.31 -25.75 -5.49
N LYS A 912 -30.69 -26.94 -5.53
CA LYS A 912 -29.24 -27.14 -5.44
C LYS A 912 -28.84 -28.24 -6.42
N LEU A 913 -27.78 -28.01 -7.19
CA LEU A 913 -27.21 -28.98 -8.11
C LEU A 913 -25.67 -28.83 -8.11
N GLY A 914 -24.96 -29.92 -7.84
CA GLY A 914 -23.50 -30.00 -7.90
C GLY A 914 -22.97 -30.39 -9.29
N PRO A 915 -21.64 -30.46 -9.47
CA PRO A 915 -21.03 -30.98 -10.69
C PRO A 915 -21.38 -32.45 -10.93
N LEU A 916 -21.19 -32.93 -12.16
CA LEU A 916 -21.33 -34.36 -12.48
C LEU A 916 -20.00 -35.06 -12.16
N ARG A 917 -20.03 -36.03 -11.25
CA ARG A 917 -18.87 -36.83 -10.87
C ARG A 917 -19.24 -38.31 -10.85
N ASP A 918 -18.44 -39.13 -11.51
CA ASP A 918 -18.69 -40.56 -11.71
C ASP A 918 -20.11 -40.82 -12.28
N GLY A 919 -20.59 -39.94 -13.16
CA GLY A 919 -21.91 -40.02 -13.80
C GLY A 919 -23.10 -39.58 -12.93
N LEU A 920 -22.87 -39.08 -11.71
CA LEU A 920 -23.91 -38.62 -10.79
C LEU A 920 -23.65 -37.21 -10.28
N ALA A 921 -24.72 -36.45 -10.05
CA ALA A 921 -24.66 -35.10 -9.51
C ALA A 921 -25.49 -34.98 -8.23
N LEU A 922 -24.90 -34.36 -7.21
CA LEU A 922 -25.60 -34.01 -5.98
C LEU A 922 -26.77 -33.07 -6.29
N ALA A 923 -27.98 -33.37 -5.82
CA ALA A 923 -29.17 -32.58 -6.15
C ALA A 923 -30.18 -32.48 -5.02
N ARG A 924 -30.81 -31.30 -4.89
CA ARG A 924 -31.93 -31.04 -3.99
C ARG A 924 -33.07 -30.38 -4.75
N ARG A 925 -34.29 -30.84 -4.49
CA ARG A 925 -35.52 -30.17 -4.93
C ARG A 925 -36.41 -29.93 -3.72
N GLU A 926 -36.33 -28.74 -3.16
CA GLU A 926 -36.92 -28.36 -1.87
C GLU A 926 -38.42 -28.66 -1.80
N GLN A 927 -39.15 -28.39 -2.88
CA GLN A 927 -40.58 -28.71 -2.98
C GLN A 927 -40.93 -30.21 -2.90
N ARG A 928 -39.97 -31.10 -3.18
CA ARG A 928 -40.17 -32.57 -3.17
C ARG A 928 -39.42 -33.28 -2.05
N SER A 929 -38.21 -32.83 -1.72
CA SER A 929 -37.30 -33.49 -0.77
C SER A 929 -37.03 -32.69 0.50
N GLY A 930 -37.62 -31.50 0.64
CA GLY A 930 -37.27 -30.58 1.72
C GLY A 930 -35.78 -30.26 1.70
N LYS A 931 -35.12 -30.38 2.86
CA LYS A 931 -33.69 -30.09 3.00
C LYS A 931 -32.77 -31.24 2.57
N LEU A 932 -33.32 -32.43 2.29
CA LEU A 932 -32.54 -33.62 2.00
C LEU A 932 -31.94 -33.61 0.60
N LEU A 933 -30.72 -34.13 0.51
CA LEU A 933 -29.92 -34.29 -0.71
C LEU A 933 -30.03 -35.73 -1.21
N GLY A 934 -30.02 -35.88 -2.53
CA GLY A 934 -29.87 -37.16 -3.24
C GLY A 934 -28.97 -36.96 -4.47
N TYR A 935 -28.89 -37.96 -5.35
CA TYR A 935 -28.07 -37.89 -6.55
C TYR A 935 -28.86 -38.19 -7.82
N ILE A 936 -28.63 -37.38 -8.86
CA ILE A 936 -29.28 -37.52 -10.16
C ILE A 936 -28.29 -37.92 -11.24
N ASP A 937 -28.78 -38.56 -12.30
CA ASP A 937 -28.05 -38.72 -13.56
C ASP A 937 -28.45 -37.62 -14.57
N LEU A 938 -27.89 -37.70 -15.79
CA LEU A 938 -28.22 -36.79 -16.88
C LEU A 938 -29.64 -36.95 -17.46
N SER A 939 -30.43 -37.93 -17.01
CA SER A 939 -31.87 -37.96 -17.30
C SER A 939 -32.67 -37.02 -16.39
N GLY A 940 -32.03 -36.47 -15.35
CA GLY A 940 -32.66 -35.62 -14.33
C GLY A 940 -33.47 -36.40 -13.29
N ARG A 941 -33.31 -37.73 -13.24
CA ARG A 941 -33.98 -38.60 -12.26
C ARG A 941 -33.03 -38.87 -11.10
N TYR A 942 -33.58 -38.97 -9.90
CA TYR A 942 -32.83 -39.43 -8.74
C TYR A 942 -32.47 -40.91 -8.91
N VAL A 943 -31.18 -41.18 -9.10
CA VAL A 943 -30.61 -42.54 -9.02
C VAL A 943 -30.51 -42.96 -7.56
N ILE A 944 -30.14 -42.00 -6.70
CA ILE A 944 -30.16 -42.16 -5.24
C ILE A 944 -31.18 -41.16 -4.68
N PRO A 945 -32.26 -41.63 -4.03
CA PRO A 945 -33.33 -40.76 -3.57
C PRO A 945 -32.84 -39.78 -2.49
N PRO A 946 -33.51 -38.63 -2.31
CA PRO A 946 -33.13 -37.68 -1.28
C PRO A 946 -33.33 -38.23 0.14
N GLU A 947 -32.23 -38.55 0.81
CA GLU A 947 -32.23 -39.11 2.16
C GLU A 947 -31.08 -38.57 3.03
N PHE A 948 -30.19 -37.76 2.46
CA PHE A 948 -28.99 -37.29 3.14
C PHE A 948 -29.17 -35.87 3.69
N GLY A 949 -28.82 -35.67 4.96
CA GLY A 949 -28.76 -34.34 5.58
C GLY A 949 -27.51 -33.55 5.17
N TRP A 950 -26.50 -34.22 4.63
CA TRP A 950 -25.29 -33.66 4.03
C TRP A 950 -24.68 -34.72 3.11
N ALA A 951 -24.03 -34.31 2.02
CA ALA A 951 -23.43 -35.21 1.06
C ALA A 951 -22.37 -34.48 0.22
N ASP A 952 -21.26 -35.17 -0.07
CA ASP A 952 -20.17 -34.70 -0.91
C ASP A 952 -20.33 -35.22 -2.36
N ASP A 953 -19.51 -34.72 -3.26
CA ASP A 953 -19.44 -35.23 -4.63
C ASP A 953 -18.86 -36.65 -4.68
N PHE A 954 -19.19 -37.40 -5.73
CA PHE A 954 -18.56 -38.70 -5.96
C PHE A 954 -17.07 -38.54 -6.34
N SER A 955 -16.23 -39.43 -5.83
CA SER A 955 -14.85 -39.61 -6.25
C SER A 955 -14.52 -41.11 -6.29
N GLU A 956 -14.10 -41.58 -7.46
CA GLU A 956 -13.78 -42.98 -7.75
C GLU A 956 -14.90 -43.96 -7.38
N GLY A 957 -16.15 -43.54 -7.60
CA GLY A 957 -17.36 -44.32 -7.33
C GLY A 957 -17.73 -44.41 -5.85
N ARG A 958 -17.26 -43.46 -5.02
CA ARG A 958 -17.62 -43.31 -3.60
C ARG A 958 -18.00 -41.88 -3.29
N ALA A 959 -19.00 -41.68 -2.45
CA ALA A 959 -19.32 -40.36 -1.90
C ALA A 959 -19.45 -40.45 -0.38
N LEU A 960 -18.95 -39.45 0.34
CA LEU A 960 -19.17 -39.33 1.78
C LEU A 960 -20.53 -38.64 2.00
N VAL A 961 -21.39 -39.25 2.80
CA VAL A 961 -22.74 -38.76 3.05
C VAL A 961 -23.09 -38.86 4.52
N ARG A 962 -24.07 -38.07 4.94
CA ARG A 962 -24.66 -38.11 6.27
C ARG A 962 -26.12 -38.55 6.19
N ARG A 963 -26.39 -39.76 6.64
CA ARG A 963 -27.73 -40.34 6.75
C ARG A 963 -28.06 -40.54 8.22
N GLU A 964 -29.20 -39.99 8.67
CA GLU A 964 -29.67 -40.11 10.06
C GLU A 964 -28.66 -39.71 11.15
N GLY A 965 -27.75 -38.78 10.84
CA GLY A 965 -26.74 -38.27 11.78
C GLY A 965 -25.42 -39.03 11.76
N LEU A 966 -25.31 -40.13 11.00
CA LEU A 966 -24.08 -40.91 10.85
C LEU A 966 -23.37 -40.59 9.54
N LEU A 967 -22.04 -40.53 9.57
CA LEU A 967 -21.20 -40.42 8.37
C LEU A 967 -20.94 -41.79 7.76
N GLU A 968 -21.12 -41.90 6.46
CA GLU A 968 -20.91 -43.14 5.71
C GLU A 968 -20.37 -42.86 4.31
N PHE A 969 -19.59 -43.79 3.76
CA PHE A 969 -19.32 -43.81 2.32
C PHE A 969 -20.32 -44.70 1.62
N ILE A 970 -20.90 -44.18 0.53
CA ILE A 970 -21.83 -44.92 -0.32
C ILE A 970 -21.22 -45.21 -1.69
N ASP A 971 -21.69 -46.26 -2.37
CA ASP A 971 -21.45 -46.48 -3.79
C ASP A 971 -22.42 -45.68 -4.68
N THR A 972 -22.23 -45.75 -6.00
CA THR A 972 -23.09 -45.06 -6.99
C THR A 972 -24.53 -45.57 -7.05
N ARG A 973 -24.89 -46.59 -6.25
CA ARG A 973 -26.25 -47.09 -6.08
C ARG A 973 -26.86 -46.64 -4.75
N GLY A 974 -26.14 -45.86 -3.93
CA GLY A 974 -26.57 -45.43 -2.60
C GLY A 974 -26.36 -46.48 -1.50
N THR A 975 -25.64 -47.56 -1.81
CA THR A 975 -25.38 -48.64 -0.85
C THR A 975 -24.25 -48.23 0.08
N THR A 976 -24.48 -48.31 1.39
CA THR A 976 -23.46 -48.09 2.42
C THR A 976 -22.32 -49.08 2.27
N MET A 977 -21.12 -48.55 2.05
CA MET A 977 -19.88 -49.32 1.91
C MET A 977 -19.02 -49.29 3.17
N MET A 978 -19.11 -48.20 3.93
CA MET A 978 -18.38 -47.98 5.17
C MET A 978 -19.16 -47.00 6.05
N LEU A 979 -19.17 -47.23 7.36
CA LEU A 979 -19.87 -46.40 8.35
C LEU A 979 -18.90 -46.00 9.47
N PHE A 980 -18.95 -44.73 9.88
CA PHE A 980 -18.22 -44.21 11.02
C PHE A 980 -19.14 -44.13 12.24
N GLY A 981 -18.62 -44.50 13.41
CA GLY A 981 -19.36 -44.43 14.66
C GLY A 981 -18.47 -44.00 15.82
N LEU A 982 -19.10 -43.73 16.97
CA LEU A 982 -18.44 -43.47 18.23
C LEU A 982 -18.86 -44.56 19.22
N ILE A 983 -17.92 -45.39 19.66
CA ILE A 983 -18.18 -46.47 20.61
C ILE A 983 -17.08 -46.47 21.65
N CYS A 984 -17.44 -46.56 22.94
CA CYS A 984 -16.49 -46.49 24.06
C CYS A 984 -15.61 -45.22 24.06
N GLY A 985 -16.07 -44.09 23.53
CA GLY A 985 -15.22 -42.90 23.36
C GLY A 985 -14.14 -43.05 22.31
N GLU A 986 -14.26 -43.99 21.38
CA GLU A 986 -13.32 -44.21 20.28
C GLU A 986 -14.05 -44.11 18.93
N VAL A 987 -13.42 -43.45 17.95
CA VAL A 987 -13.94 -43.36 16.58
C VAL A 987 -13.71 -44.70 15.87
N VAL A 988 -14.81 -45.40 15.58
CA VAL A 988 -14.81 -46.74 15.00
C VAL A 988 -15.21 -46.74 13.52
N VAL A 989 -14.76 -47.76 12.79
CA VAL A 989 -15.06 -47.95 11.36
C VAL A 989 -15.68 -49.31 11.11
N PHE A 990 -16.81 -49.35 10.40
CA PHE A 990 -17.51 -50.57 10.00
C PHE A 990 -17.46 -50.77 8.49
N ASP A 991 -17.36 -52.03 8.05
CA ASP A 991 -17.52 -52.41 6.64
C ASP A 991 -18.98 -52.43 6.20
N ALA A 992 -19.22 -52.69 4.91
CA ALA A 992 -20.54 -52.81 4.31
C ALA A 992 -21.43 -53.91 4.93
N GLN A 993 -20.85 -54.88 5.66
CA GLN A 993 -21.58 -55.93 6.36
C GLN A 993 -21.92 -55.55 7.80
N GLY A 994 -21.45 -54.40 8.28
CA GLY A 994 -21.62 -53.94 9.66
C GLY A 994 -20.58 -54.54 10.62
N ARG A 995 -19.48 -55.09 10.11
CA ARG A 995 -18.41 -55.64 10.93
C ARG A 995 -17.37 -54.57 11.24
N LEU A 996 -16.88 -54.54 12.47
CA LEU A 996 -15.86 -53.61 12.94
C LEU A 996 -14.54 -53.92 12.23
N THR A 997 -14.01 -52.92 11.53
CA THR A 997 -12.71 -52.97 10.82
C THR A 997 -11.63 -52.19 11.54
N TRP A 998 -12.03 -51.22 12.37
CA TRP A 998 -11.15 -50.44 13.22
C TRP A 998 -11.89 -49.96 14.50
N PRO A 999 -11.25 -50.03 15.70
CA PRO A 999 -9.96 -50.68 15.97
C PRO A 999 -10.05 -52.20 15.79
N ARG A 1000 -8.91 -52.85 15.59
CA ARG A 1000 -8.85 -54.33 15.51
C ARG A 1000 -8.84 -55.00 16.87
N GLU A 1001 -8.45 -54.26 17.90
CA GLU A 1001 -8.46 -54.75 19.27
C GLU A 1001 -9.89 -54.75 19.81
N LYS A 1002 -10.19 -55.74 20.66
CA LYS A 1002 -11.52 -55.85 21.23
C LYS A 1002 -11.77 -54.67 22.18
N LEU A 1003 -12.77 -53.86 21.87
CA LEU A 1003 -13.25 -52.79 22.73
C LEU A 1003 -13.73 -53.37 24.07
N THR A 1004 -13.34 -52.73 25.18
CA THR A 1004 -13.54 -53.26 26.54
C THR A 1004 -14.79 -52.73 27.25
N CYS A 1005 -15.56 -51.83 26.63
CA CYS A 1005 -16.75 -51.26 27.25
C CYS A 1005 -17.99 -52.16 27.06
N PRO A 1006 -19.02 -52.03 27.93
CA PRO A 1006 -20.25 -52.83 27.85
C PRO A 1006 -20.95 -52.74 26.48
N ASP A 1007 -20.90 -51.57 25.84
CA ASP A 1007 -21.57 -51.29 24.55
C ASP A 1007 -20.93 -52.03 23.37
N ALA A 1008 -19.74 -52.62 23.55
CA ALA A 1008 -19.03 -53.37 22.52
C ALA A 1008 -19.32 -54.88 22.52
N GLY A 1009 -20.13 -55.37 23.46
CA GLY A 1009 -20.35 -56.80 23.71
C GLY A 1009 -20.86 -57.61 22.51
N ASP A 1010 -21.67 -56.98 21.65
CA ASP A 1010 -22.35 -57.60 20.51
C ASP A 1010 -21.73 -57.25 19.13
N LEU A 1011 -20.58 -56.57 19.11
CA LEU A 1011 -19.93 -56.16 17.86
C LEU A 1011 -19.24 -57.35 17.16
N GLU A 1012 -19.56 -57.55 15.88
CA GLU A 1012 -18.89 -58.52 15.02
C GLU A 1012 -17.64 -57.89 14.40
N TYR A 1013 -16.47 -58.54 14.51
CA TYR A 1013 -15.20 -58.03 13.98
C TYR A 1013 -14.94 -58.61 12.59
N ALA A 1014 -14.45 -57.78 11.66
CA ALA A 1014 -14.06 -58.24 10.34
C ALA A 1014 -12.84 -59.17 10.43
N PRO A 1015 -12.75 -60.22 9.58
CA PRO A 1015 -11.57 -61.07 9.52
C PRO A 1015 -10.34 -60.24 9.13
N ALA A 1016 -9.17 -60.59 9.67
CA ALA A 1016 -7.93 -59.92 9.32
C ALA A 1016 -7.68 -60.01 7.80
N PRO A 1017 -7.30 -58.90 7.12
CA PRO A 1017 -7.00 -58.94 5.70
C PRO A 1017 -5.81 -59.88 5.42
N GLU A 1018 -5.85 -60.60 4.29
CA GLU A 1018 -4.83 -61.59 3.90
C GLU A 1018 -3.40 -61.00 3.88
N SER A 1019 -3.26 -59.69 3.67
CA SER A 1019 -1.97 -58.98 3.72
C SER A 1019 -1.34 -58.87 5.11
N ALA A 1020 -2.07 -59.19 6.19
CA ALA A 1020 -1.56 -59.25 7.55
C ALA A 1020 -1.06 -60.66 7.95
N GLN A 1021 -1.22 -61.68 7.09
CA GLN A 1021 -0.71 -63.04 7.32
C GLN A 1021 0.68 -63.28 6.72
N ALA A 1022 1.28 -62.26 6.10
CA ALA A 1022 2.66 -62.27 5.62
C ALA A 1022 3.47 -61.12 6.23
N GLN A 1023 3.66 -61.16 7.56
CA GLN A 1023 4.72 -60.42 8.27
C GLN A 1023 5.50 -61.37 9.16
#